data_AF-A0AAW2KMA3-F1
#
_entry.id   AF-A0AAW2KMA3-F1
#
_cell.length_a   1.000
_cell.length_b   1.000
_cell.length_c   1.000
_cell.angle_alpha   90.00
_cell.angle_beta   90.00
_cell.angle_gamma   90.00
#
_symmetry.space_group_name_H-M   'P 1'
#
loop_
_entity.id
_entity.type
_entity.pdbx_description
1 polymer ?
#
loop_
_entity_poly.entity_id
_entity_poly.type
_entity_poly.pdbx_seq_one_letter_code
_entity_poly.pdbx_strand_id
1 'polypeptide(L)'
;MSRKIEKMASIDAQLRLLAPGKVSEDDKLVEYDALLLDRFLDILQDLHGEEIRETVQDCYEISAEYEGKRDPQKLEELGRVLTSLDAGDSIVVAKSFSNMLNLANLAEEVQIAYRRRIKLKKRDFSDEASATTESDIEETLKRLVGQLNKTPQEVFDALKNQTVDLVLTAHPTQSVRRSLLQKHARIRDCLTQLNAKDITPDDKQELDEALQREIQAAFRTDEIRRNPPTPQDEMRAGMSYFHETIWKGVPKFLRRVDTALKNIGINERVPYNAPLIQFSSWMGGDRDGNPRVTPEVTRDVCLLARMMAANLYFSQIEDLMFELSMWRCNDELRVRADELHSSSKRDAKHYIEFWKQVPPNEPYRVILGDVRDKLYHTRERARQLLANGISDVPEESTFTNVEEFLEPLELCYRSLCACGDRPIADGSLLDFLRQVSTFGLSLVRLDIRQESDRHTDVLDAITRHLEIGSYREWPEERRQEWLLSELSGKRPLFGTDLPKTEEIADVLNTFYVIAELPSDNFGAYIISMATAPSDVLAVELLQRECHVQNPLRVVPLFEKLADLEAAPASVARLFSIDWYRNRINGKQEVMIGYSDSGKDAGRLSAAWQLYKAQEELVKVAKEYGVKLTMFHGRGGTVGRGGGPTHLAILSQPPDTIHGSLRVTVQGEVIEQSFGERSICALELSSDLRLPHLSTECTHQGTKT
;
A
#
# COMPACT_ATOMS: atom_id res chain seq x y z
N MET A 1 -43.04 -11.48 18.45
CA MET A 1 -42.40 -10.29 19.05
C MET A 1 -41.76 -10.57 20.40
N SER A 2 -42.48 -11.07 21.42
CA SER A 2 -41.92 -11.31 22.78
C SER A 2 -40.65 -12.20 22.81
N ARG A 3 -40.65 -13.34 22.10
CA ARG A 3 -39.53 -14.30 22.06
C ARG A 3 -38.31 -13.82 21.26
N LYS A 4 -38.49 -12.86 20.33
CA LYS A 4 -37.39 -12.22 19.57
C LYS A 4 -36.67 -11.17 20.43
N ILE A 5 -37.43 -10.40 21.21
CA ILE A 5 -36.89 -9.38 22.13
C ILE A 5 -36.08 -10.03 23.26
N GLU A 6 -36.52 -11.17 23.80
CA GLU A 6 -35.76 -11.93 24.81
C GLU A 6 -34.42 -12.48 24.30
N LYS A 7 -34.33 -12.86 23.01
CA LYS A 7 -33.11 -13.42 22.40
C LYS A 7 -32.07 -12.35 22.05
N MET A 8 -32.47 -11.19 21.51
CA MET A 8 -31.57 -10.01 21.37
C MET A 8 -30.97 -9.59 22.72
N ALA A 9 -31.78 -9.63 23.78
CA ALA A 9 -31.32 -9.32 25.13
C ALA A 9 -30.28 -10.33 25.65
N SER A 10 -30.21 -11.56 25.11
CA SER A 10 -29.24 -12.58 25.50
C SER A 10 -27.82 -12.29 24.99
N ILE A 11 -27.68 -11.97 23.68
CA ILE A 11 -26.37 -11.69 23.06
C ILE A 11 -25.78 -10.38 23.58
N ASP A 12 -26.60 -9.31 23.65
CA ASP A 12 -26.18 -8.03 24.23
C ASP A 12 -25.79 -8.21 25.71
N ALA A 13 -26.53 -8.98 26.50
CA ALA A 13 -26.16 -9.25 27.89
C ALA A 13 -24.84 -10.02 28.01
N GLN A 14 -24.60 -11.03 27.18
CA GLN A 14 -23.35 -11.81 27.19
C GLN A 14 -22.14 -10.94 26.81
N LEU A 15 -22.26 -10.13 25.76
CA LEU A 15 -21.21 -9.19 25.38
C LEU A 15 -20.94 -8.16 26.49
N ARG A 16 -21.98 -7.67 27.17
CA ARG A 16 -21.82 -6.77 28.34
C ARG A 16 -21.18 -7.47 29.54
N LEU A 17 -21.29 -8.78 29.69
CA LEU A 17 -20.55 -9.51 30.73
C LEU A 17 -19.05 -9.55 30.44
N LEU A 18 -18.67 -9.64 29.16
CA LEU A 18 -17.27 -9.59 28.71
C LEU A 18 -16.70 -8.16 28.74
N ALA A 19 -17.52 -7.17 28.39
CA ALA A 19 -17.16 -5.75 28.37
C ALA A 19 -18.14 -4.92 29.23
N PRO A 20 -17.96 -4.91 30.58
CA PRO A 20 -18.95 -4.36 31.52
C PRO A 20 -19.07 -2.84 31.54
N GLY A 21 -18.12 -2.12 30.96
CA GLY A 21 -18.09 -0.66 30.94
C GLY A 21 -17.78 -0.11 29.56
N LYS A 22 -18.40 1.02 29.23
CA LYS A 22 -18.07 1.79 28.03
C LYS A 22 -16.67 2.38 28.16
N VAL A 23 -15.87 2.30 27.09
CA VAL A 23 -14.52 2.91 27.07
C VAL A 23 -14.54 4.40 26.70
N SER A 24 -15.66 4.87 26.14
CA SER A 24 -15.94 6.29 25.87
C SER A 24 -17.46 6.56 25.95
N GLU A 25 -17.88 7.82 26.10
CA GLU A 25 -19.31 8.17 26.18
C GLU A 25 -20.09 7.77 24.92
N ASP A 26 -19.42 7.81 23.78
CA ASP A 26 -19.92 7.45 22.45
C ASP A 26 -19.59 6.01 22.04
N ASP A 27 -19.14 5.17 22.98
CA ASP A 27 -18.89 3.75 22.74
C ASP A 27 -20.21 3.02 22.50
N LYS A 28 -20.36 2.49 21.28
CA LYS A 28 -21.49 1.72 20.78
C LYS A 28 -21.07 0.34 20.26
N LEU A 29 -19.84 -0.10 20.52
CA LEU A 29 -19.30 -1.33 19.91
C LEU A 29 -20.18 -2.55 20.20
N VAL A 30 -20.54 -2.75 21.48
CA VAL A 30 -21.43 -3.84 21.90
C VAL A 30 -22.80 -3.75 21.23
N GLU A 31 -23.31 -2.54 21.04
CA GLU A 31 -24.62 -2.30 20.43
C GLU A 31 -24.60 -2.60 18.93
N TYR A 32 -23.49 -2.30 18.25
CA TYR A 32 -23.27 -2.65 16.84
C TYR A 32 -23.12 -4.15 16.65
N ASP A 33 -22.26 -4.79 17.46
CA ASP A 33 -21.98 -6.22 17.35
C ASP A 33 -23.24 -7.05 17.65
N ALA A 34 -23.96 -6.71 18.72
CA ALA A 34 -25.22 -7.38 19.05
C ALA A 34 -26.28 -7.25 17.92
N LEU A 35 -26.39 -6.08 17.28
CA LEU A 35 -27.31 -5.88 16.15
C LEU A 35 -26.92 -6.76 14.95
N LEU A 36 -25.64 -6.78 14.59
CA LEU A 36 -25.15 -7.57 13.45
C LEU A 36 -25.32 -9.07 13.69
N LEU A 37 -24.99 -9.55 14.89
CA LEU A 37 -25.14 -10.94 15.28
C LEU A 37 -26.62 -11.37 15.28
N ASP A 38 -27.52 -10.54 15.80
CA ASP A 38 -28.95 -10.83 15.80
C ASP A 38 -29.49 -10.97 14.37
N ARG A 39 -29.16 -10.02 13.48
CA ARG A 39 -29.54 -10.10 12.06
C ARG A 39 -28.93 -11.30 11.37
N PHE A 40 -27.68 -11.63 11.67
CA PHE A 40 -27.03 -12.79 11.09
C PHE A 40 -27.67 -14.11 11.54
N LEU A 41 -28.03 -14.27 12.81
CA LEU A 41 -28.70 -15.47 13.31
C LEU A 41 -30.11 -15.63 12.74
N ASP A 42 -30.85 -14.55 12.56
CA ASP A 42 -32.14 -14.58 11.85
C ASP A 42 -31.96 -15.07 10.40
N ILE A 43 -30.95 -14.56 9.69
CA ILE A 43 -30.60 -15.03 8.33
C ILE A 43 -30.19 -16.51 8.33
N LEU A 44 -29.41 -16.94 9.34
CA LEU A 44 -28.96 -18.33 9.46
C LEU A 44 -30.15 -19.27 9.67
N GLN A 45 -31.11 -18.88 10.51
CA GLN A 45 -32.34 -19.63 10.73
C GLN A 45 -33.17 -19.75 9.45
N ASP A 46 -33.31 -18.66 8.69
CA ASP A 46 -34.09 -18.67 7.44
C ASP A 46 -33.45 -19.55 6.36
N LEU A 47 -32.11 -19.66 6.35
CA LEU A 47 -31.38 -20.43 5.34
C LEU A 47 -31.17 -21.91 5.70
N HIS A 48 -30.94 -22.21 6.98
CA HIS A 48 -30.48 -23.53 7.44
C HIS A 48 -31.35 -24.15 8.54
N GLY A 49 -32.41 -23.47 8.98
CA GLY A 49 -33.34 -23.96 10.01
C GLY A 49 -32.94 -23.59 11.44
N GLU A 50 -33.86 -23.85 12.37
CA GLU A 50 -33.70 -23.48 13.79
C GLU A 50 -32.60 -24.29 14.49
N GLU A 51 -32.43 -25.58 14.15
CA GLU A 51 -31.42 -26.45 14.77
C GLU A 51 -29.97 -25.95 14.57
N ILE A 52 -29.62 -25.54 13.34
CA ILE A 52 -28.29 -24.99 13.04
C ILE A 52 -28.09 -23.62 13.70
N ARG A 53 -29.13 -22.78 13.72
CA ARG A 53 -29.11 -21.49 14.42
C ARG A 53 -28.86 -21.68 15.91
N GLU A 54 -29.55 -22.62 16.55
CA GLU A 54 -29.36 -22.96 17.97
C GLU A 54 -27.95 -23.53 18.21
N THR A 55 -27.47 -24.43 17.36
CA THR A 55 -26.11 -24.99 17.48
C THR A 55 -25.02 -23.91 17.41
N VAL A 56 -25.12 -22.97 16.47
CA VAL A 56 -24.17 -21.85 16.36
C VAL A 56 -24.27 -20.92 17.57
N GLN A 57 -25.49 -20.64 18.02
CA GLN A 57 -25.73 -19.84 19.22
C GLN A 57 -25.11 -20.53 20.45
N ASP A 58 -25.40 -21.80 20.72
CA ASP A 58 -24.85 -22.56 21.85
C ASP A 58 -23.32 -22.57 21.84
N CYS A 59 -22.70 -22.79 20.68
CA CYS A 59 -21.24 -22.71 20.54
C CYS A 59 -20.71 -21.33 20.91
N TYR A 60 -21.41 -20.26 20.52
CA TYR A 60 -21.05 -18.89 20.86
C TYR A 60 -21.17 -18.65 22.36
N GLU A 61 -22.28 -19.06 22.98
CA GLU A 61 -22.53 -18.91 24.42
C GLU A 61 -21.47 -19.67 25.26
N ILE A 62 -21.16 -20.92 24.91
CA ILE A 62 -20.12 -21.73 25.59
C ILE A 62 -18.74 -21.05 25.47
N SER A 63 -18.41 -20.52 24.29
CA SER A 63 -17.13 -19.84 24.07
C SER A 63 -17.04 -18.51 24.84
N ALA A 64 -18.13 -17.76 24.94
CA ALA A 64 -18.21 -16.55 25.76
C ALA A 64 -18.08 -16.85 27.27
N GLU A 65 -18.73 -17.91 27.76
CA GLU A 65 -18.56 -18.38 29.14
C GLU A 65 -17.12 -18.81 29.44
N TYR A 66 -16.48 -19.48 28.49
CA TYR A 66 -15.07 -19.83 28.58
C TYR A 66 -14.19 -18.58 28.69
N GLU A 67 -14.42 -17.54 27.89
CA GLU A 67 -13.60 -16.33 27.95
C GLU A 67 -13.72 -15.63 29.31
N GLY A 68 -14.92 -15.63 29.91
CA GLY A 68 -15.16 -15.03 31.23
C GLY A 68 -14.54 -15.79 32.41
N LYS A 69 -14.57 -17.13 32.39
CA LYS A 69 -14.13 -17.98 33.54
C LYS A 69 -12.82 -18.73 33.32
N ARG A 70 -12.38 -18.86 32.07
CA ARG A 70 -11.24 -19.68 31.61
C ARG A 70 -11.27 -21.13 32.10
N ASP A 71 -12.47 -21.69 32.27
CA ASP A 71 -12.67 -23.07 32.72
C ASP A 71 -12.43 -24.06 31.57
N PRO A 72 -11.41 -24.94 31.64
CA PRO A 72 -11.14 -25.93 30.60
C PRO A 72 -12.31 -26.87 30.30
N GLN A 73 -13.21 -27.11 31.26
CA GLN A 73 -14.39 -27.97 31.04
C GLN A 73 -15.31 -27.42 29.96
N LYS A 74 -15.37 -26.09 29.79
CA LYS A 74 -16.16 -25.44 28.72
C LYS A 74 -15.59 -25.71 27.34
N LEU A 75 -14.26 -25.85 27.21
CA LEU A 75 -13.65 -26.26 25.94
C LEU A 75 -13.93 -27.73 25.63
N GLU A 76 -14.00 -28.60 26.65
CA GLU A 76 -14.41 -29.99 26.44
C GLU A 76 -15.88 -30.08 26.00
N GLU A 77 -16.76 -29.28 26.60
CA GLU A 77 -18.17 -29.15 26.21
C GLU A 77 -18.30 -28.71 24.74
N LEU A 78 -17.62 -27.61 24.37
CA LEU A 78 -17.57 -27.12 22.99
C LEU A 78 -17.00 -28.18 22.03
N GLY A 79 -15.92 -28.86 22.42
CA GLY A 79 -15.31 -29.92 21.62
C GLY A 79 -16.26 -31.09 21.35
N ARG A 80 -17.10 -31.48 22.32
CA ARG A 80 -18.12 -32.52 22.13
C ARG A 80 -19.19 -32.10 21.14
N VAL A 81 -19.66 -30.84 21.21
CA VAL A 81 -20.62 -30.30 20.23
C VAL A 81 -20.00 -30.33 18.83
N LEU A 82 -18.81 -29.75 18.66
CA LEU A 82 -18.14 -29.66 17.36
C LEU A 82 -17.82 -31.02 16.74
N THR A 83 -17.43 -32.02 17.54
CA THR A 83 -17.11 -33.37 17.05
C THR A 83 -18.34 -34.24 16.78
N SER A 84 -19.52 -33.82 17.26
CA SER A 84 -20.79 -34.50 16.98
C SER A 84 -21.42 -34.10 15.65
N LEU A 85 -20.97 -32.99 15.05
CA LEU A 85 -21.48 -32.48 13.78
C LEU A 85 -21.05 -33.37 12.61
N ASP A 86 -21.94 -33.53 11.63
CA ASP A 86 -21.53 -34.11 10.36
C ASP A 86 -20.68 -33.13 9.54
N ALA A 87 -20.13 -33.60 8.42
CA ALA A 87 -19.23 -32.79 7.59
C ALA A 87 -19.92 -31.56 6.96
N GLY A 88 -21.21 -31.66 6.63
CA GLY A 88 -21.99 -30.54 6.09
C GLY A 88 -22.23 -29.47 7.14
N ASP A 89 -22.69 -29.88 8.31
CA ASP A 89 -22.96 -28.99 9.44
C ASP A 89 -21.68 -28.34 9.96
N SER A 90 -20.57 -29.10 10.01
CA SER A 90 -19.26 -28.56 10.38
C SER A 90 -18.83 -27.39 9.50
N ILE A 91 -19.09 -27.46 8.19
CA ILE A 91 -18.78 -26.37 7.25
C ILE A 91 -19.67 -25.15 7.53
N VAL A 92 -20.98 -25.37 7.75
CA VAL A 92 -21.92 -24.27 8.00
C VAL A 92 -21.61 -23.57 9.32
N VAL A 93 -21.31 -24.33 10.39
CA VAL A 93 -20.94 -23.78 11.70
C VAL A 93 -19.62 -23.01 11.59
N ALA A 94 -18.57 -23.59 10.99
CA ALA A 94 -17.29 -22.90 10.82
C ALA A 94 -17.42 -21.62 9.99
N LYS A 95 -18.18 -21.67 8.88
CA LYS A 95 -18.45 -20.50 8.04
C LYS A 95 -19.25 -19.42 8.79
N SER A 96 -20.16 -19.83 9.67
CA SER A 96 -20.95 -18.91 10.50
C SER A 96 -20.06 -18.13 11.46
N PHE A 97 -19.17 -18.80 12.19
CA PHE A 97 -18.21 -18.13 13.08
C PHE A 97 -17.23 -17.22 12.33
N SER A 98 -16.77 -17.62 11.14
CA SER A 98 -15.94 -16.76 10.28
C SER A 98 -16.68 -15.47 9.91
N ASN A 99 -17.95 -15.57 9.50
CA ASN A 99 -18.75 -14.40 9.12
C ASN A 99 -19.10 -13.53 10.34
N MET A 100 -19.39 -14.13 11.50
CA MET A 100 -19.60 -13.40 12.76
C MET A 100 -18.35 -12.58 13.14
N LEU A 101 -17.16 -13.16 13.01
CA LEU A 101 -15.90 -12.44 13.23
C LEU A 101 -15.70 -11.29 12.23
N ASN A 102 -16.02 -11.51 10.95
CA ASN A 102 -15.97 -10.45 9.94
C ASN A 102 -16.92 -9.30 10.31
N LEU A 103 -18.15 -9.60 10.73
CA LEU A 103 -19.12 -8.58 11.16
C LEU A 103 -18.63 -7.82 12.41
N ALA A 104 -18.04 -8.51 13.38
CA ALA A 104 -17.46 -7.88 14.57
C ALA A 104 -16.31 -6.91 14.19
N ASN A 105 -15.45 -7.31 13.25
CA ASN A 105 -14.39 -6.43 12.73
C ASN A 105 -14.98 -5.18 12.04
N LEU A 106 -16.05 -5.32 11.26
CA LEU A 106 -16.73 -4.17 10.64
C LEU A 106 -17.36 -3.23 11.68
N ALA A 107 -17.91 -3.79 12.76
CA ALA A 107 -18.42 -2.99 13.88
C ALA A 107 -17.29 -2.22 14.58
N GLU A 108 -16.14 -2.86 14.79
CA GLU A 108 -14.94 -2.22 15.34
C GLU A 108 -14.45 -1.08 14.43
N GLU A 109 -14.36 -1.30 13.13
CA GLU A 109 -13.96 -0.29 12.15
C GLU A 109 -14.87 0.94 12.19
N VAL A 110 -16.20 0.75 12.21
CA VAL A 110 -17.18 1.85 12.35
C VAL A 110 -16.98 2.57 13.68
N GLN A 111 -16.82 1.83 14.78
CA GLN A 111 -16.58 2.42 16.10
C GLN A 111 -15.29 3.26 16.12
N ILE A 112 -14.21 2.79 15.51
CA ILE A 112 -12.92 3.51 15.44
C ILE A 112 -13.07 4.76 14.57
N ALA A 113 -13.70 4.65 13.39
CA ALA A 113 -13.85 5.73 12.44
C ALA A 113 -14.64 6.93 12.99
N TYR A 114 -15.67 6.66 13.81
CA TYR A 114 -16.58 7.68 14.34
C TYR A 114 -16.37 8.01 15.83
N ARG A 115 -15.39 7.39 16.49
CA ARG A 115 -15.05 7.73 17.88
C ARG A 115 -14.62 9.19 17.97
N ARG A 116 -15.25 9.94 18.86
CA ARG A 116 -14.91 11.33 19.14
C ARG A 116 -13.54 11.41 19.80
N ARG A 117 -12.64 12.20 19.22
CA ARG A 117 -11.36 12.52 19.87
C ARG A 117 -11.58 13.37 21.12
N ILE A 118 -11.20 12.84 22.28
CA ILE A 118 -11.22 13.55 23.57
C ILE A 118 -9.80 14.10 23.83
N LYS A 119 -9.67 15.40 24.06
CA LYS A 119 -8.36 16.09 24.21
C LYS A 119 -7.66 15.87 25.57
N LEU A 120 -8.05 14.85 26.33
CA LEU A 120 -7.40 14.50 27.59
C LEU A 120 -6.11 13.71 27.31
N LYS A 121 -5.06 14.45 26.91
CA LYS A 121 -3.73 13.92 26.56
C LYS A 121 -2.76 14.08 27.74
N LYS A 122 -1.87 13.11 27.94
CA LYS A 122 -0.80 13.20 28.96
C LYS A 122 0.30 14.20 28.57
N ARG A 123 0.32 14.62 27.29
CA ARG A 123 1.27 15.53 26.64
C ARG A 123 2.70 14.97 26.65
N ASP A 124 2.84 13.66 26.53
CA ASP A 124 4.12 12.98 26.36
C ASP A 124 4.07 12.04 25.14
N PHE A 125 5.19 11.36 24.85
CA PHE A 125 5.27 10.44 23.70
C PHE A 125 4.39 9.18 23.86
N SER A 126 3.93 8.85 25.06
CA SER A 126 3.04 7.70 25.27
C SER A 126 1.66 7.93 24.64
N ASP A 127 1.27 9.19 24.45
CA ASP A 127 0.05 9.55 23.72
C ASP A 127 0.10 9.06 22.26
N GLU A 128 1.28 8.93 21.67
CA GLU A 128 1.44 8.52 20.25
C GLU A 128 1.33 7.00 20.04
N ALA A 129 1.11 6.22 21.10
CA ALA A 129 0.95 4.76 21.02
C ALA A 129 -0.48 4.31 20.66
N SER A 130 -1.46 5.22 20.70
CA SER A 130 -2.87 4.90 20.49
C SER A 130 -3.56 5.92 19.60
N ALA A 131 -4.43 5.45 18.70
CA ALA A 131 -5.20 6.30 17.79
C ALA A 131 -6.12 7.29 18.52
N THR A 132 -6.46 7.02 19.79
CA THR A 132 -7.33 7.88 20.61
C THR A 132 -6.64 9.11 21.16
N THR A 133 -5.32 9.03 21.41
CA THR A 133 -4.49 10.07 22.03
C THR A 133 -3.44 10.64 21.10
N GLU A 134 -3.14 9.98 19.98
CA GLU A 134 -2.13 10.44 19.04
C GLU A 134 -2.41 11.86 18.55
N SER A 135 -1.36 12.57 18.16
CA SER A 135 -1.49 13.88 17.53
C SER A 135 -2.29 13.79 16.22
N ASP A 136 -2.71 14.90 15.63
CA ASP A 136 -2.95 14.93 14.18
C ASP A 136 -1.78 15.66 13.50
N ILE A 137 -1.85 15.82 12.18
CA ILE A 137 -0.81 16.54 11.45
C ILE A 137 -0.68 17.99 11.96
N GLU A 138 -1.77 18.69 12.25
CA GLU A 138 -1.73 20.08 12.71
C GLU A 138 -1.14 20.20 14.13
N GLU A 139 -1.53 19.32 15.04
CA GLU A 139 -0.96 19.23 16.38
C GLU A 139 0.54 18.92 16.32
N THR A 140 0.96 18.06 15.39
CA THR A 140 2.38 17.78 15.13
C THR A 140 3.10 19.04 14.66
N LEU A 141 2.57 19.74 13.65
CA LEU A 141 3.19 20.98 13.15
C LEU A 141 3.28 22.05 14.25
N LYS A 142 2.23 22.21 15.05
CA LYS A 142 2.20 23.13 16.19
C LYS A 142 3.21 22.75 17.27
N ARG A 143 3.43 21.46 17.52
CA ARG A 143 4.48 20.99 18.43
C ARG A 143 5.87 21.30 17.90
N LEU A 144 6.12 21.08 16.60
CA LEU A 144 7.41 21.40 15.97
C LEU A 144 7.74 22.90 16.10
N VAL A 145 6.76 23.77 15.82
CA VAL A 145 6.95 25.23 15.89
C VAL A 145 6.99 25.73 17.33
N GLY A 146 6.05 25.30 18.17
CA GLY A 146 5.84 25.85 19.51
C GLY A 146 6.70 25.24 20.61
N GLN A 147 7.15 23.99 20.47
CA GLN A 147 7.93 23.28 21.50
C GLN A 147 9.36 22.95 21.06
N LEU A 148 9.55 22.62 19.76
CA LEU A 148 10.88 22.29 19.22
C LEU A 148 11.57 23.46 18.49
N ASN A 149 10.97 24.66 18.53
CA ASN A 149 11.51 25.90 17.96
C ASN A 149 11.90 25.81 16.46
N LYS A 150 11.26 24.93 15.68
CA LYS A 150 11.42 24.88 14.22
C LYS A 150 10.62 26.02 13.59
N THR A 151 11.15 26.65 12.56
CA THR A 151 10.41 27.69 11.83
C THR A 151 9.34 27.03 10.93
N PRO A 152 8.22 27.72 10.64
CA PRO A 152 7.23 27.22 9.68
C PRO A 152 7.83 26.88 8.30
N GLN A 153 8.87 27.63 7.88
CA GLN A 153 9.54 27.41 6.61
C GLN A 153 10.38 26.13 6.62
N GLU A 154 11.13 25.85 7.69
CA GLU A 154 11.87 24.60 7.85
C GLU A 154 10.94 23.38 7.80
N VAL A 155 9.77 23.48 8.43
CA VAL A 155 8.73 22.44 8.40
C VAL A 155 8.20 22.23 6.97
N PHE A 156 7.93 23.32 6.24
CA PHE A 156 7.45 23.24 4.87
C PHE A 156 8.49 22.65 3.92
N ASP A 157 9.76 23.04 4.06
CA ASP A 157 10.87 22.51 3.27
C ASP A 157 11.14 21.03 3.57
N ALA A 158 11.00 20.61 4.83
CA ALA A 158 11.06 19.20 5.21
C ALA A 158 9.93 18.38 4.56
N LEU A 159 8.69 18.88 4.58
CA LEU A 159 7.54 18.21 3.95
C LEU A 159 7.72 18.04 2.44
N LYS A 160 8.25 19.06 1.74
CA LYS A 160 8.50 18.97 0.29
C LYS A 160 9.48 17.87 -0.10
N ASN A 161 10.40 17.53 0.80
CA ASN A 161 11.46 16.55 0.57
C ASN A 161 11.18 15.20 1.26
N GLN A 162 10.04 15.08 1.95
CA GLN A 162 9.63 13.85 2.61
C GLN A 162 8.92 12.91 1.64
N THR A 163 9.21 11.62 1.76
CA THR A 163 8.48 10.53 1.10
C THR A 163 8.18 9.42 2.09
N VAL A 164 6.94 8.97 2.10
CA VAL A 164 6.49 7.72 2.70
C VAL A 164 6.12 6.77 1.57
N ASP A 165 6.80 5.64 1.45
CA ASP A 165 6.53 4.59 0.46
C ASP A 165 5.97 3.34 1.15
N LEU A 166 4.70 3.06 0.88
CA LEU A 166 3.94 1.96 1.48
C LEU A 166 3.94 0.75 0.53
N VAL A 167 4.60 -0.33 0.94
CA VAL A 167 4.82 -1.51 0.11
C VAL A 167 3.78 -2.59 0.43
N LEU A 168 2.80 -2.77 -0.45
CA LEU A 168 1.71 -3.73 -0.26
C LEU A 168 2.16 -5.17 -0.56
N THR A 169 1.84 -6.10 0.33
CA THR A 169 2.12 -7.54 0.17
C THR A 169 0.85 -8.36 0.01
N ALA A 170 0.95 -9.54 -0.59
CA ALA A 170 -0.14 -10.50 -0.64
C ALA A 170 -0.60 -10.90 0.78
N HIS A 171 -1.89 -11.19 0.92
CA HIS A 171 -2.43 -11.72 2.16
C HIS A 171 -2.09 -13.21 2.29
N PRO A 172 -1.53 -13.69 3.43
CA PRO A 172 -1.04 -15.06 3.57
C PRO A 172 -2.14 -16.14 3.50
N THR A 173 -3.36 -15.83 3.94
CA THR A 173 -4.47 -16.78 4.06
C THR A 173 -5.72 -16.41 3.24
N GLN A 174 -6.00 -15.12 3.02
CA GLN A 174 -7.27 -14.68 2.43
C GLN A 174 -7.09 -13.58 1.37
N SER A 175 -7.34 -13.91 0.10
CA SER A 175 -7.50 -12.92 -0.96
C SER A 175 -8.95 -12.45 -1.01
N VAL A 176 -9.29 -11.44 -0.20
CA VAL A 176 -10.63 -10.83 -0.19
C VAL A 176 -10.91 -10.19 -1.54
N ARG A 177 -11.99 -10.60 -2.19
CA ARG A 177 -12.39 -10.04 -3.49
C ARG A 177 -12.98 -8.66 -3.30
N ARG A 178 -12.79 -7.77 -4.29
CA ARG A 178 -13.46 -6.46 -4.37
C ARG A 178 -14.97 -6.51 -4.10
N SER A 179 -15.64 -7.55 -4.61
CA SER A 179 -17.09 -7.72 -4.43
C SER A 179 -17.51 -7.90 -2.97
N LEU A 180 -16.61 -8.41 -2.12
CA LEU A 180 -16.82 -8.57 -0.69
C LEU A 180 -16.48 -7.27 0.05
N LEU A 181 -15.37 -6.60 -0.31
CA LEU A 181 -15.03 -5.25 0.20
C LEU A 181 -16.19 -4.26 0.01
N GLN A 182 -16.85 -4.28 -1.14
CA GLN A 182 -18.02 -3.43 -1.40
C GLN A 182 -19.24 -3.80 -0.55
N LYS A 183 -19.43 -5.08 -0.21
CA LYS A 183 -20.51 -5.51 0.71
C LYS A 183 -20.20 -5.03 2.12
N HIS A 184 -18.95 -5.20 2.56
CA HIS A 184 -18.47 -4.71 3.84
C HIS A 184 -18.64 -3.19 3.97
N ALA A 185 -18.27 -2.43 2.93
CA ALA A 185 -18.50 -0.99 2.89
C ALA A 185 -19.99 -0.63 3.05
N ARG A 186 -20.90 -1.33 2.34
CA ARG A 186 -22.35 -1.09 2.48
C ARG A 186 -22.88 -1.46 3.87
N ILE A 187 -22.37 -2.51 4.51
CA ILE A 187 -22.70 -2.87 5.90
C ILE A 187 -22.28 -1.74 6.85
N ARG A 188 -21.05 -1.23 6.71
CA ARG A 188 -20.53 -0.08 7.50
C ARG A 188 -21.36 1.18 7.30
N ASP A 189 -21.75 1.48 6.06
CA ASP A 189 -22.60 2.63 5.72
C ASP A 189 -23.98 2.50 6.38
N CYS A 190 -24.61 1.31 6.33
CA CYS A 190 -25.90 1.06 6.98
C CYS A 190 -25.81 1.23 8.49
N LEU A 191 -24.78 0.65 9.15
CA LEU A 191 -24.56 0.81 10.60
C LEU A 191 -24.42 2.26 11.01
N THR A 192 -23.67 3.05 10.23
CA THR A 192 -23.47 4.47 10.49
C THR A 192 -24.79 5.23 10.38
N GLN A 193 -25.54 5.02 9.30
CA GLN A 193 -26.79 5.72 9.03
C GLN A 193 -27.91 5.35 10.03
N LEU A 194 -28.03 4.08 10.41
CA LEU A 194 -28.97 3.61 11.44
C LEU A 194 -28.77 4.29 12.81
N ASN A 195 -27.57 4.80 13.05
CA ASN A 195 -27.18 5.45 14.30
C ASN A 195 -27.17 6.98 14.23
N ALA A 196 -27.65 7.56 13.13
CA ALA A 196 -27.89 8.99 13.02
C ALA A 196 -28.92 9.46 14.08
N LYS A 197 -28.72 10.67 14.61
CA LYS A 197 -29.54 11.19 15.73
C LYS A 197 -31.01 11.42 15.34
N ASP A 198 -31.25 11.85 14.10
CA ASP A 198 -32.56 12.31 13.61
C ASP A 198 -33.04 11.45 12.43
N ILE A 199 -32.96 10.12 12.55
CA ILE A 199 -33.45 9.18 11.53
C ILE A 199 -34.97 8.97 11.65
N THR A 200 -35.68 8.98 10.53
CA THR A 200 -37.13 8.71 10.52
C THR A 200 -37.41 7.21 10.72
N PRO A 201 -38.61 6.83 11.20
CA PRO A 201 -38.97 5.42 11.36
C PRO A 201 -38.90 4.62 10.05
N ASP A 202 -39.33 5.25 8.94
CA ASP A 202 -39.34 4.62 7.62
C ASP A 202 -37.92 4.44 7.10
N ASP A 203 -37.06 5.47 7.18
CA ASP A 203 -35.64 5.36 6.80
C ASP A 203 -34.93 4.28 7.62
N LYS A 204 -35.25 4.18 8.92
CA LYS A 204 -34.68 3.16 9.80
C LYS A 204 -35.08 1.76 9.38
N GLN A 205 -36.34 1.57 8.97
CA GLN A 205 -36.82 0.28 8.49
C GLN A 205 -36.13 -0.08 7.17
N GLU A 206 -36.06 0.84 6.21
CA GLU A 206 -35.40 0.63 4.91
C GLU A 206 -33.91 0.30 5.07
N LEU A 207 -33.21 0.97 5.99
CA LEU A 207 -31.81 0.70 6.29
C LEU A 207 -31.59 -0.64 7.01
N ASP A 208 -32.52 -1.06 7.87
CA ASP A 208 -32.46 -2.39 8.50
C ASP A 208 -32.67 -3.51 7.47
N GLU A 209 -33.60 -3.34 6.54
CA GLU A 209 -33.81 -4.24 5.40
C GLU A 209 -32.58 -4.29 4.48
N ALA A 210 -31.96 -3.12 4.21
CA ALA A 210 -30.72 -3.05 3.44
C ALA A 210 -29.55 -3.77 4.14
N LEU A 211 -29.41 -3.57 5.46
CA LEU A 211 -28.39 -4.24 6.28
C LEU A 211 -28.55 -5.77 6.23
N GLN A 212 -29.77 -6.28 6.45
CA GLN A 212 -30.08 -7.72 6.34
C GLN A 212 -29.70 -8.28 4.97
N ARG A 213 -30.09 -7.57 3.89
CA ARG A 213 -29.77 -7.98 2.52
C ARG A 213 -28.27 -8.05 2.27
N GLU A 214 -27.49 -7.08 2.75
CA GLU A 214 -26.03 -7.07 2.55
C GLU A 214 -25.32 -8.14 3.39
N ILE A 215 -25.75 -8.38 4.64
CA ILE A 215 -25.23 -9.48 5.48
C ILE A 215 -25.49 -10.83 4.80
N GLN A 216 -26.72 -11.07 4.32
CA GLN A 216 -27.06 -12.30 3.61
C GLN A 216 -26.25 -12.45 2.32
N ALA A 217 -26.05 -11.36 1.57
CA ALA A 217 -25.25 -11.37 0.35
C ALA A 217 -23.77 -11.67 0.63
N ALA A 218 -23.21 -11.17 1.74
CA ALA A 218 -21.85 -11.50 2.17
C ALA A 218 -21.75 -12.99 2.54
N PHE A 219 -22.63 -13.49 3.41
CA PHE A 219 -22.64 -14.88 3.86
C PHE A 219 -22.80 -15.90 2.72
N ARG A 220 -23.66 -15.60 1.74
CA ARG A 220 -23.87 -16.46 0.56
C ARG A 220 -22.78 -16.34 -0.51
N THR A 221 -21.86 -15.38 -0.38
CA THR A 221 -20.68 -15.30 -1.24
C THR A 221 -19.57 -16.19 -0.68
N ASP A 222 -18.86 -16.93 -1.53
CA ASP A 222 -17.71 -17.73 -1.11
C ASP A 222 -16.52 -16.80 -0.77
N GLU A 223 -16.22 -16.67 0.52
CA GLU A 223 -15.04 -15.95 1.03
C GLU A 223 -13.75 -16.73 0.71
N ILE A 224 -13.77 -18.04 0.98
CA ILE A 224 -12.66 -18.95 0.70
C ILE A 224 -12.81 -19.46 -0.73
N ARG A 225 -11.79 -19.18 -1.56
CA ARG A 225 -11.76 -19.70 -2.93
C ARG A 225 -11.57 -21.22 -2.91
N ARG A 226 -12.36 -21.93 -3.72
CA ARG A 226 -12.20 -23.39 -3.91
C ARG A 226 -10.85 -23.76 -4.53
N ASN A 227 -10.28 -22.86 -5.33
CA ASN A 227 -8.95 -22.98 -5.89
C ASN A 227 -8.04 -21.90 -5.30
N PRO A 228 -6.76 -22.21 -4.98
CA PRO A 228 -5.78 -21.21 -4.59
C PRO A 228 -5.72 -20.06 -5.60
N PRO A 229 -5.62 -18.80 -5.15
CA PRO A 229 -5.46 -17.68 -6.07
C PRO A 229 -4.14 -17.81 -6.84
N THR A 230 -4.15 -17.36 -8.09
CA THR A 230 -2.91 -17.12 -8.85
C THR A 230 -2.24 -15.83 -8.36
N PRO A 231 -0.94 -15.63 -8.59
CA PRO A 231 -0.29 -14.36 -8.26
C PRO A 231 -0.96 -13.14 -8.91
N GLN A 232 -1.48 -13.28 -10.14
CA GLN A 232 -2.25 -12.22 -10.79
C GLN A 232 -3.55 -11.91 -10.03
N ASP A 233 -4.22 -12.91 -9.48
CA ASP A 233 -5.42 -12.71 -8.66
C ASP A 233 -5.12 -12.04 -7.32
N GLU A 234 -4.00 -12.38 -6.69
CA GLU A 234 -3.53 -11.71 -5.46
C GLU A 234 -3.26 -10.23 -5.74
N MET A 235 -2.56 -9.91 -6.83
CA MET A 235 -2.32 -8.54 -7.25
C MET A 235 -3.63 -7.78 -7.47
N ARG A 236 -4.58 -8.36 -8.23
CA ARG A 236 -5.90 -7.73 -8.46
C ARG A 236 -6.69 -7.50 -7.17
N ALA A 237 -6.61 -8.43 -6.22
CA ALA A 237 -7.25 -8.27 -4.92
C ALA A 237 -6.62 -7.12 -4.13
N GLY A 238 -5.28 -7.08 -4.04
CA GLY A 238 -4.56 -5.98 -3.39
C GLY A 238 -4.83 -4.61 -4.02
N MET A 239 -4.98 -4.54 -5.35
CA MET A 239 -5.33 -3.28 -6.02
C MET A 239 -6.76 -2.79 -5.75
N SER A 240 -7.63 -3.61 -5.14
CA SER A 240 -9.01 -3.23 -4.85
C SER A 240 -9.10 -2.08 -3.85
N TYR A 241 -8.16 -1.98 -2.91
CA TYR A 241 -8.11 -0.88 -1.93
C TYR A 241 -7.83 0.49 -2.58
N PHE A 242 -7.12 0.52 -3.72
CA PHE A 242 -6.96 1.76 -4.49
C PHE A 242 -8.31 2.28 -4.96
N HIS A 243 -9.10 1.42 -5.58
CA HIS A 243 -10.40 1.82 -6.10
C HIS A 243 -11.37 2.25 -4.99
N GLU A 244 -11.39 1.54 -3.86
CA GLU A 244 -12.40 1.75 -2.82
C GLU A 244 -12.09 2.92 -1.87
N THR A 245 -10.80 3.11 -1.50
CA THR A 245 -10.42 4.09 -0.45
C THR A 245 -9.21 4.95 -0.82
N ILE A 246 -8.06 4.35 -1.18
CA ILE A 246 -6.77 5.06 -1.28
C ILE A 246 -6.81 6.15 -2.37
N TRP A 247 -7.44 5.88 -3.52
CA TRP A 247 -7.55 6.82 -4.64
C TRP A 247 -8.13 8.18 -4.23
N LYS A 248 -9.17 8.17 -3.38
CA LYS A 248 -9.82 9.38 -2.85
C LYS A 248 -9.21 9.83 -1.52
N GLY A 249 -8.62 8.91 -0.77
CA GLY A 249 -8.01 9.15 0.54
C GLY A 249 -6.77 10.05 0.46
N VAL A 250 -5.87 9.79 -0.50
CA VAL A 250 -4.63 10.55 -0.67
C VAL A 250 -4.87 12.05 -0.91
N PRO A 251 -5.63 12.49 -1.95
CA PRO A 251 -5.84 13.91 -2.19
C PRO A 251 -6.57 14.60 -1.03
N LYS A 252 -7.53 13.91 -0.39
CA LYS A 252 -8.23 14.41 0.81
C LYS A 252 -7.27 14.66 1.97
N PHE A 253 -6.33 13.74 2.19
CA PHE A 253 -5.29 13.89 3.21
C PHE A 253 -4.31 15.04 2.86
N LEU A 254 -3.83 15.13 1.62
CA LEU A 254 -2.95 16.23 1.20
C LEU A 254 -3.62 17.61 1.34
N ARG A 255 -4.94 17.69 1.13
CA ARG A 255 -5.74 18.89 1.41
C ARG A 255 -5.78 19.24 2.91
N ARG A 256 -5.75 18.22 3.79
CA ARG A 256 -5.60 18.43 5.24
C ARG A 256 -4.22 18.99 5.58
N VAL A 257 -3.16 18.51 4.92
CA VAL A 257 -1.80 19.06 5.08
C VAL A 257 -1.76 20.54 4.68
N ASP A 258 -2.35 20.91 3.54
CA ASP A 258 -2.46 22.32 3.13
C ASP A 258 -3.16 23.19 4.19
N THR A 259 -4.19 22.65 4.83
CA THR A 259 -4.94 23.35 5.88
C THR A 259 -4.09 23.54 7.13
N ALA A 260 -3.36 22.50 7.55
CA ALA A 260 -2.47 22.55 8.70
C ALA A 260 -1.31 23.54 8.47
N LEU A 261 -0.75 23.61 7.26
CA LEU A 261 0.27 24.57 6.86
C LEU A 261 -0.22 26.02 6.99
N LYS A 262 -1.43 26.32 6.50
CA LYS A 262 -2.04 27.64 6.65
C LYS A 262 -2.20 28.03 8.13
N ASN A 263 -2.58 27.07 8.98
CA ASN A 263 -2.79 27.30 10.41
C ASN A 263 -1.49 27.58 11.19
N ILE A 264 -0.32 27.28 10.63
CA ILE A 264 1.00 27.67 11.18
C ILE A 264 1.63 28.86 10.45
N GLY A 265 0.92 29.51 9.53
CA GLY A 265 1.35 30.72 8.83
C GLY A 265 1.95 30.53 7.43
N ILE A 266 1.91 29.31 6.86
CA ILE A 266 2.35 29.04 5.48
C ILE A 266 1.15 29.19 4.54
N ASN A 267 1.14 30.23 3.71
CA ASN A 267 0.06 30.51 2.77
C ASN A 267 0.15 29.72 1.45
N GLU A 268 1.19 28.91 1.29
CA GLU A 268 1.40 28.02 0.16
C GLU A 268 0.81 26.63 0.41
N ARG A 269 0.39 25.97 -0.67
CA ARG A 269 0.03 24.55 -0.63
C ARG A 269 1.28 23.70 -0.82
N VAL A 270 1.22 22.44 -0.40
CA VAL A 270 2.24 21.48 -0.82
C VAL A 270 2.20 21.38 -2.35
N PRO A 271 3.34 21.55 -3.05
CA PRO A 271 3.43 21.36 -4.49
C PRO A 271 2.80 20.03 -4.91
N TYR A 272 1.97 20.03 -5.96
CA TYR A 272 1.22 18.83 -6.37
C TYR A 272 2.14 17.67 -6.78
N ASN A 273 3.36 18.00 -7.24
CA ASN A 273 4.39 17.07 -7.68
C ASN A 273 5.35 16.61 -6.56
N ALA A 274 5.13 17.04 -5.31
CA ALA A 274 5.93 16.55 -4.18
C ALA A 274 5.48 15.11 -3.83
N PRO A 275 6.39 14.11 -3.86
CA PRO A 275 6.05 12.71 -3.68
C PRO A 275 5.95 12.35 -2.18
N LEU A 276 5.02 12.98 -1.47
CA LEU A 276 4.84 12.80 -0.02
C LEU A 276 4.45 11.37 0.34
N ILE A 277 3.57 10.77 -0.46
CA ILE A 277 3.10 9.40 -0.32
C ILE A 277 3.34 8.70 -1.66
N GLN A 278 3.86 7.49 -1.61
CA GLN A 278 4.04 6.59 -2.75
C GLN A 278 3.57 5.19 -2.33
N PHE A 279 3.21 4.38 -3.31
CA PHE A 279 2.84 3.00 -3.09
C PHE A 279 3.69 2.08 -3.96
N SER A 280 4.14 0.99 -3.36
CA SER A 280 4.83 -0.10 -4.03
C SER A 280 4.09 -1.41 -3.79
N SER A 281 4.45 -2.46 -4.52
CA SER A 281 3.85 -3.78 -4.41
C SER A 281 4.89 -4.87 -4.54
N TRP A 282 4.70 -5.97 -3.81
CA TRP A 282 5.43 -7.23 -3.98
C TRP A 282 4.63 -8.29 -4.76
N MET A 283 3.32 -8.08 -4.94
CA MET A 283 2.42 -9.05 -5.56
C MET A 283 2.77 -9.24 -7.05
N GLY A 284 3.39 -10.39 -7.37
CA GLY A 284 3.88 -10.75 -8.71
C GLY A 284 5.35 -10.35 -8.99
N GLY A 285 6.04 -9.79 -8.00
CA GLY A 285 7.46 -9.43 -8.08
C GLY A 285 8.35 -10.19 -7.08
N ASP A 286 7.80 -10.54 -5.92
CA ASP A 286 8.46 -11.40 -4.93
C ASP A 286 8.41 -12.88 -5.34
N ARG A 287 9.55 -13.42 -5.75
CA ARG A 287 9.73 -14.83 -6.18
C ARG A 287 10.59 -15.64 -5.22
N ASP A 288 11.03 -15.04 -4.12
CA ASP A 288 11.83 -15.69 -3.09
C ASP A 288 11.05 -16.86 -2.47
N GLY A 289 11.58 -18.07 -2.65
CA GLY A 289 10.93 -19.32 -2.22
C GLY A 289 9.58 -19.63 -2.90
N ASN A 290 9.20 -18.91 -3.96
CA ASN A 290 7.89 -19.06 -4.61
C ASN A 290 7.99 -19.21 -6.14
N PRO A 291 8.12 -20.45 -6.66
CA PRO A 291 8.27 -20.70 -8.10
C PRO A 291 7.00 -20.38 -8.92
N ARG A 292 5.86 -20.07 -8.27
CA ARG A 292 4.64 -19.64 -8.98
C ARG A 292 4.77 -18.22 -9.55
N VAL A 293 5.73 -17.42 -9.07
CA VAL A 293 5.98 -16.07 -9.57
C VAL A 293 7.03 -16.14 -10.67
N THR A 294 6.56 -16.39 -11.89
CA THR A 294 7.39 -16.51 -13.10
C THR A 294 7.65 -15.13 -13.74
N PRO A 295 8.56 -15.02 -14.72
CA PRO A 295 8.75 -13.77 -15.47
C PRO A 295 7.49 -13.31 -16.19
N GLU A 296 6.67 -14.23 -16.70
CA GLU A 296 5.38 -13.92 -17.32
C GLU A 296 4.39 -13.32 -16.31
N VAL A 297 4.31 -13.88 -15.10
CA VAL A 297 3.51 -13.29 -14.01
C VAL A 297 3.93 -11.85 -13.73
N THR A 298 5.23 -11.57 -13.67
CA THR A 298 5.75 -10.22 -13.47
C THR A 298 5.33 -9.27 -14.59
N ARG A 299 5.35 -9.73 -15.85
CA ARG A 299 4.85 -8.96 -16.99
C ARG A 299 3.35 -8.68 -16.86
N ASP A 300 2.57 -9.71 -16.57
CA ASP A 300 1.11 -9.62 -16.45
C ASP A 300 0.70 -8.61 -15.38
N VAL A 301 1.31 -8.66 -14.19
CA VAL A 301 0.93 -7.75 -13.10
C VAL A 301 1.31 -6.31 -13.42
N CYS A 302 2.41 -6.05 -14.13
CA CYS A 302 2.77 -4.70 -14.58
C CYS A 302 1.74 -4.16 -15.58
N LEU A 303 1.33 -4.98 -16.55
CA LEU A 303 0.30 -4.60 -17.53
C LEU A 303 -1.06 -4.40 -16.89
N LEU A 304 -1.44 -5.25 -15.92
CA LEU A 304 -2.65 -5.10 -15.11
C LEU A 304 -2.64 -3.78 -14.33
N ALA A 305 -1.51 -3.43 -13.70
CA ALA A 305 -1.37 -2.20 -12.93
C ALA A 305 -1.57 -0.96 -13.82
N ARG A 306 -0.93 -0.92 -14.99
CA ARG A 306 -1.14 0.15 -15.99
C ARG A 306 -2.57 0.23 -16.50
N MET A 307 -3.18 -0.92 -16.77
CA MET A 307 -4.58 -0.98 -17.20
C MET A 307 -5.53 -0.43 -16.12
N MET A 308 -5.30 -0.78 -14.85
CA MET A 308 -6.09 -0.27 -13.72
C MET A 308 -5.89 1.22 -13.50
N ALA A 309 -4.65 1.71 -13.58
CA ALA A 309 -4.33 3.14 -13.50
C ALA A 309 -5.10 3.92 -14.56
N ALA A 310 -4.94 3.53 -15.84
CA ALA A 310 -5.60 4.17 -16.97
C ALA A 310 -7.13 4.16 -16.82
N ASN A 311 -7.71 3.09 -16.28
CA ASN A 311 -9.15 3.01 -16.06
C ASN A 311 -9.66 3.96 -14.95
N LEU A 312 -8.90 4.13 -13.86
CA LEU A 312 -9.22 5.08 -12.80
C LEU A 312 -9.11 6.53 -13.30
N TYR A 313 -8.04 6.85 -14.03
CA TYR A 313 -7.89 8.17 -14.66
C TYR A 313 -8.98 8.44 -15.68
N PHE A 314 -9.33 7.45 -16.51
CA PHE A 314 -10.38 7.57 -17.53
C PHE A 314 -11.75 7.87 -16.92
N SER A 315 -12.10 7.26 -15.78
CA SER A 315 -13.36 7.58 -15.11
C SER A 315 -13.34 9.00 -14.51
N GLN A 316 -12.22 9.42 -13.93
CA GLN A 316 -12.10 10.70 -13.21
C GLN A 316 -11.96 11.90 -14.16
N ILE A 317 -11.35 11.71 -15.34
CA ILE A 317 -11.20 12.78 -16.34
C ILE A 317 -12.56 13.18 -16.93
N GLU A 318 -13.52 12.24 -17.03
CA GLU A 318 -14.89 12.52 -17.48
C GLU A 318 -15.61 13.46 -16.50
N ASP A 319 -15.52 13.19 -15.19
CA ASP A 319 -16.05 14.09 -14.16
C ASP A 319 -15.41 15.49 -14.26
N LEU A 320 -14.09 15.55 -14.48
CA LEU A 320 -13.37 16.82 -14.61
C LEU A 320 -13.78 17.59 -15.87
N MET A 321 -14.06 16.90 -16.97
CA MET A 321 -14.63 17.51 -18.17
C MET A 321 -15.99 18.15 -17.88
N PHE A 322 -16.85 17.51 -17.08
CA PHE A 322 -18.13 18.08 -16.69
C PHE A 322 -17.97 19.37 -15.90
N GLU A 323 -17.10 19.36 -14.88
CA GLU A 323 -16.85 20.50 -14.00
C GLU A 323 -16.19 21.68 -14.73
N LEU A 324 -15.16 21.44 -15.56
CA LEU A 324 -14.38 22.49 -16.23
C LEU A 324 -15.04 23.01 -17.52
N SER A 325 -16.24 23.55 -17.38
CA SER A 325 -17.06 24.15 -18.46
C SER A 325 -16.68 25.61 -18.81
N MET A 326 -15.63 26.15 -18.22
CA MET A 326 -15.24 27.56 -18.38
C MET A 326 -14.78 27.87 -19.81
N TRP A 327 -15.18 29.04 -20.31
CA TRP A 327 -14.78 29.54 -21.63
C TRP A 327 -13.55 30.46 -21.58
N ARG A 328 -13.27 31.09 -20.42
CA ARG A 328 -12.11 31.97 -20.23
C ARG A 328 -10.84 31.13 -20.04
N CYS A 329 -9.82 31.44 -20.83
CA CYS A 329 -8.54 30.76 -20.80
C CYS A 329 -7.39 31.69 -21.16
N ASN A 330 -6.17 31.32 -20.79
CA ASN A 330 -4.98 32.02 -21.27
C ASN A 330 -4.76 31.76 -22.78
N ASP A 331 -3.86 32.52 -23.40
CA ASP A 331 -3.64 32.43 -24.85
C ASP A 331 -3.01 31.09 -25.27
N GLU A 332 -2.17 30.52 -24.42
CA GLU A 332 -1.52 29.22 -24.63
C GLU A 332 -2.53 28.07 -24.73
N LEU A 333 -3.45 27.95 -23.76
CA LEU A 333 -4.52 26.95 -23.76
C LEU A 333 -5.42 27.11 -24.98
N ARG A 334 -5.68 28.36 -25.40
CA ARG A 334 -6.53 28.67 -26.55
C ARG A 334 -5.92 28.14 -27.84
N VAL A 335 -4.65 28.43 -28.09
CA VAL A 335 -3.93 27.92 -29.26
C VAL A 335 -3.93 26.40 -29.27
N ARG A 336 -3.63 25.76 -28.13
CA ARG A 336 -3.62 24.30 -28.02
C ARG A 336 -4.99 23.67 -28.27
N ALA A 337 -6.05 24.28 -27.74
CA ALA A 337 -7.42 23.83 -27.96
C ALA A 337 -7.84 23.98 -29.43
N ASP A 338 -7.49 25.09 -30.08
CA ASP A 338 -7.78 25.34 -31.50
C ASP A 338 -7.06 24.34 -32.43
N GLU A 339 -5.80 24.00 -32.12
CA GLU A 339 -5.02 22.96 -32.81
C GLU A 339 -5.67 21.59 -32.70
N LEU A 340 -6.03 21.18 -31.47
CA LEU A 340 -6.70 19.90 -31.22
C LEU A 340 -8.05 19.84 -31.93
N HIS A 341 -8.85 20.89 -31.84
CA HIS A 341 -10.16 20.97 -32.51
C HIS A 341 -10.02 20.84 -34.04
N SER A 342 -8.99 21.44 -34.63
CA SER A 342 -8.71 21.39 -36.08
C SER A 342 -8.21 20.02 -36.54
N SER A 343 -7.44 19.32 -35.69
CA SER A 343 -6.90 17.99 -35.96
C SER A 343 -7.90 16.85 -35.72
N SER A 344 -8.95 17.09 -34.92
CA SER A 344 -9.91 16.08 -34.51
C SER A 344 -10.68 15.52 -35.71
N LYS A 345 -10.46 14.23 -36.01
CA LYS A 345 -11.21 13.52 -37.05
C LYS A 345 -12.66 13.37 -36.58
N ARG A 346 -13.63 13.62 -37.47
CA ARG A 346 -15.08 13.58 -37.21
C ARG A 346 -15.64 12.25 -36.65
N ASP A 347 -14.82 11.20 -36.52
CA ASP A 347 -15.22 9.83 -36.19
C ASP A 347 -14.77 9.31 -34.81
N ALA A 348 -14.33 10.19 -33.89
CA ALA A 348 -14.02 9.77 -32.51
C ALA A 348 -15.32 9.42 -31.74
N LYS A 349 -15.77 8.16 -31.88
CA LYS A 349 -17.04 7.62 -31.33
C LYS A 349 -16.93 7.11 -29.89
N HIS A 350 -16.02 7.64 -29.07
CA HIS A 350 -15.72 7.06 -27.76
C HIS A 350 -16.41 7.73 -26.58
N TYR A 351 -17.21 8.78 -26.79
CA TYR A 351 -17.92 9.44 -25.71
C TYR A 351 -19.41 9.57 -25.99
N ILE A 352 -20.19 8.83 -25.22
CA ILE A 352 -21.63 8.67 -25.42
C ILE A 352 -22.39 9.95 -25.04
N GLU A 353 -21.93 10.75 -24.08
CA GLU A 353 -22.69 11.92 -23.60
C GLU A 353 -22.52 13.16 -24.50
N PHE A 354 -21.35 13.34 -25.11
CA PHE A 354 -21.18 14.25 -26.25
C PHE A 354 -21.30 13.43 -27.54
N TRP A 355 -22.53 13.10 -27.95
CA TRP A 355 -22.87 12.58 -29.28
C TRP A 355 -22.38 13.48 -30.44
N LYS A 356 -21.88 14.68 -30.12
CA LYS A 356 -21.32 15.71 -31.02
C LYS A 356 -19.89 16.07 -30.54
N GLN A 357 -19.11 16.65 -31.43
CA GLN A 357 -17.80 17.23 -31.11
C GLN A 357 -17.91 18.25 -29.97
N VAL A 358 -16.94 18.25 -29.04
CA VAL A 358 -16.85 19.25 -27.96
C VAL A 358 -16.78 20.65 -28.60
N PRO A 359 -17.62 21.62 -28.17
CA PRO A 359 -17.60 22.96 -28.72
C PRO A 359 -16.25 23.67 -28.50
N PRO A 360 -15.71 24.40 -29.49
CA PRO A 360 -14.38 25.05 -29.36
C PRO A 360 -14.36 26.17 -28.32
N ASN A 361 -15.51 26.73 -27.95
CA ASN A 361 -15.64 27.71 -26.87
C ASN A 361 -15.50 27.11 -25.46
N GLU A 362 -15.27 25.80 -25.34
CA GLU A 362 -15.01 25.09 -24.09
C GLU A 362 -13.57 24.50 -24.10
N PRO A 363 -12.53 25.36 -24.03
CA PRO A 363 -11.15 24.97 -24.34
C PRO A 363 -10.59 23.91 -23.38
N TYR A 364 -10.96 23.94 -22.09
CA TYR A 364 -10.55 22.92 -21.13
C TYR A 364 -11.12 21.54 -21.51
N ARG A 365 -12.41 21.48 -21.90
CA ARG A 365 -13.04 20.21 -22.32
C ARG A 365 -12.43 19.65 -23.60
N VAL A 366 -11.98 20.50 -24.52
CA VAL A 366 -11.26 20.06 -25.72
C VAL A 366 -9.96 19.35 -25.35
N ILE A 367 -9.16 19.95 -24.45
CA ILE A 367 -7.89 19.37 -24.01
C ILE A 367 -8.12 18.11 -23.18
N LEU A 368 -9.02 18.15 -22.20
CA LEU A 368 -9.32 16.98 -21.37
C LEU A 368 -9.96 15.83 -22.18
N GLY A 369 -10.67 16.15 -23.25
CA GLY A 369 -11.17 15.16 -24.21
C GLY A 369 -10.05 14.41 -24.93
N ASP A 370 -9.00 15.11 -25.38
CA ASP A 370 -7.80 14.49 -25.96
C ASP A 370 -7.07 13.60 -24.94
N VAL A 371 -6.93 14.09 -23.70
CA VAL A 371 -6.36 13.30 -22.59
C VAL A 371 -7.16 12.02 -22.35
N ARG A 372 -8.49 12.11 -22.31
CA ARG A 372 -9.37 10.95 -22.15
C ARG A 372 -9.19 9.95 -23.29
N ASP A 373 -9.10 10.41 -24.53
CA ASP A 373 -8.93 9.53 -25.70
C ASP A 373 -7.56 8.81 -25.66
N LYS A 374 -6.49 9.51 -25.31
CA LYS A 374 -5.17 8.89 -25.06
C LYS A 374 -5.19 7.89 -23.88
N LEU A 375 -5.92 8.19 -22.80
CA LEU A 375 -6.09 7.25 -21.67
C LEU A 375 -6.83 5.99 -22.10
N TYR A 376 -7.86 6.11 -22.95
CA TYR A 376 -8.56 4.97 -23.53
C TYR A 376 -7.60 4.08 -24.34
N HIS A 377 -6.81 4.69 -25.22
CA HIS A 377 -5.80 3.95 -26.00
C HIS A 377 -4.74 3.30 -25.11
N THR A 378 -4.30 3.98 -24.05
CA THR A 378 -3.36 3.44 -23.06
C THR A 378 -3.93 2.20 -22.38
N ARG A 379 -5.21 2.24 -21.96
CA ARG A 379 -5.93 1.11 -21.38
C ARG A 379 -6.08 -0.05 -22.36
N GLU A 380 -6.52 0.23 -23.59
CA GLU A 380 -6.73 -0.82 -24.60
C GLU A 380 -5.41 -1.46 -25.04
N ARG A 381 -4.31 -0.69 -25.15
CA ARG A 381 -2.98 -1.22 -25.43
C ARG A 381 -2.54 -2.20 -24.35
N ALA A 382 -2.63 -1.81 -23.07
CA ALA A 382 -2.31 -2.70 -21.95
C ALA A 382 -3.18 -3.96 -21.95
N ARG A 383 -4.49 -3.84 -22.23
CA ARG A 383 -5.42 -4.98 -22.33
C ARG A 383 -5.06 -5.93 -23.47
N GLN A 384 -4.71 -5.41 -24.65
CA GLN A 384 -4.33 -6.22 -25.80
C GLN A 384 -2.99 -6.93 -25.59
N LEU A 385 -2.00 -6.23 -25.04
CA LEU A 385 -0.71 -6.82 -24.66
C LEU A 385 -0.88 -7.93 -23.62
N LEU A 386 -1.74 -7.74 -22.62
CA LEU A 386 -2.02 -8.75 -21.60
C LEU A 386 -2.75 -9.99 -22.18
N ALA A 387 -3.64 -9.79 -23.16
CA ALA A 387 -4.41 -10.89 -23.74
C ALA A 387 -3.63 -11.69 -24.79
N ASN A 388 -2.84 -11.01 -25.62
CA ASN A 388 -2.29 -11.57 -26.86
C ASN A 388 -0.77 -11.35 -27.03
N GLY A 389 -0.12 -10.60 -26.14
CA GLY A 389 1.30 -10.20 -26.26
C GLY A 389 1.59 -9.12 -27.32
N ILE A 390 0.60 -8.74 -28.14
CA ILE A 390 0.72 -7.77 -29.23
C ILE A 390 -0.49 -6.83 -29.20
N SER A 391 -0.30 -5.57 -29.58
CA SER A 391 -1.37 -4.56 -29.67
C SER A 391 -1.35 -3.83 -31.01
N ASP A 392 -2.55 -3.63 -31.58
CA ASP A 392 -2.77 -2.81 -32.78
C ASP A 392 -2.76 -1.30 -32.48
N VAL A 393 -2.81 -0.93 -31.20
CA VAL A 393 -2.81 0.47 -30.75
C VAL A 393 -1.38 1.00 -30.79
N PRO A 394 -1.07 2.02 -31.63
CA PRO A 394 0.28 2.59 -31.71
C PRO A 394 0.71 3.20 -30.39
N GLU A 395 2.01 3.16 -30.09
CA GLU A 395 2.53 3.68 -28.81
C GLU A 395 2.37 5.19 -28.69
N GLU A 396 2.47 5.90 -29.81
CA GLU A 396 2.33 7.35 -29.93
C GLU A 396 0.91 7.84 -29.66
N SER A 397 -0.07 6.92 -29.66
CA SER A 397 -1.47 7.22 -29.31
C SER A 397 -1.76 7.02 -27.81
N THR A 398 -0.75 6.63 -27.02
CA THR A 398 -0.86 6.32 -25.60
C THR A 398 0.04 7.22 -24.75
N PHE A 399 -0.20 7.27 -23.44
CA PHE A 399 0.75 7.90 -22.52
C PHE A 399 1.87 6.92 -22.17
N THR A 400 3.10 7.29 -22.55
CA THR A 400 4.29 6.45 -22.33
C THR A 400 5.04 6.80 -21.05
N ASN A 401 4.94 8.06 -20.61
CA ASN A 401 5.56 8.59 -19.41
C ASN A 401 4.62 9.56 -18.68
N VAL A 402 4.89 9.81 -17.40
CA VAL A 402 4.00 10.62 -16.54
C VAL A 402 4.05 12.09 -16.90
N GLU A 403 5.17 12.60 -17.43
CA GLU A 403 5.33 13.99 -17.83
C GLU A 403 4.43 14.35 -19.02
N GLU A 404 4.31 13.44 -20.00
CA GLU A 404 3.36 13.59 -21.12
C GLU A 404 1.92 13.67 -20.62
N PHE A 405 1.58 12.94 -19.57
CA PHE A 405 0.24 12.95 -18.98
C PHE A 405 -0.01 14.20 -18.12
N LEU A 406 1.00 14.69 -17.40
CA LEU A 406 0.90 15.89 -16.57
C LEU A 406 0.80 17.19 -17.38
N GLU A 407 1.51 17.29 -18.51
CA GLU A 407 1.59 18.52 -19.32
C GLU A 407 0.22 19.18 -19.60
N PRO A 408 -0.79 18.48 -20.17
CA PRO A 408 -2.08 19.09 -20.46
C PRO A 408 -2.85 19.49 -19.18
N LEU A 409 -2.64 18.79 -18.07
CA LEU A 409 -3.29 19.07 -16.78
C LEU A 409 -2.68 20.31 -16.12
N GLU A 410 -1.35 20.43 -16.17
CA GLU A 410 -0.62 21.61 -15.71
C GLU A 410 -0.95 22.84 -16.56
N LEU A 411 -1.13 22.66 -17.88
CA LEU A 411 -1.61 23.69 -18.79
C LEU A 411 -3.01 24.20 -18.37
N CYS A 412 -3.93 23.29 -18.06
CA CYS A 412 -5.24 23.65 -17.52
C CYS A 412 -5.11 24.43 -16.19
N TYR A 413 -4.24 23.96 -15.28
CA TYR A 413 -4.04 24.57 -13.96
C TYR A 413 -3.49 26.00 -14.09
N ARG A 414 -2.43 26.21 -14.88
CA ARG A 414 -1.83 27.54 -15.09
C ARG A 414 -2.79 28.50 -15.80
N SER A 415 -3.61 28.02 -16.74
CA SER A 415 -4.64 28.82 -17.40
C SER A 415 -5.71 29.30 -16.41
N LEU A 416 -6.27 28.39 -15.59
CA LEU A 416 -7.25 28.76 -14.57
C LEU A 416 -6.69 29.79 -13.58
N CYS A 417 -5.45 29.59 -13.12
CA CYS A 417 -4.79 30.57 -12.24
C CYS A 417 -4.62 31.94 -12.92
N ALA A 418 -4.21 31.98 -14.19
CA ALA A 418 -4.04 33.22 -14.95
C ALA A 418 -5.35 33.98 -15.18
N CYS A 419 -6.48 33.26 -15.28
CA CYS A 419 -7.81 33.85 -15.43
C CYS A 419 -8.47 34.29 -14.11
N GLY A 420 -7.81 34.12 -12.97
CA GLY A 420 -8.35 34.44 -11.64
C GLY A 420 -9.16 33.30 -11.01
N ASP A 421 -9.22 32.13 -11.65
CA ASP A 421 -10.01 30.97 -11.25
C ASP A 421 -9.20 29.96 -10.41
N ARG A 422 -8.20 30.43 -9.65
CA ARG A 422 -7.39 29.58 -8.76
C ARG A 422 -8.22 28.74 -7.77
N PRO A 423 -9.33 29.23 -7.19
CA PRO A 423 -10.19 28.39 -6.34
C PRO A 423 -10.75 27.16 -7.06
N ILE A 424 -11.00 27.26 -8.36
CA ILE A 424 -11.45 26.13 -9.20
C ILE A 424 -10.27 25.19 -9.47
N ALA A 425 -9.10 25.75 -9.83
CA ALA A 425 -7.88 24.97 -10.05
C ALA A 425 -7.46 24.15 -8.81
N ASP A 426 -7.61 24.73 -7.62
CA ASP A 426 -7.33 24.10 -6.32
C ASP A 426 -8.43 23.11 -5.86
N GLY A 427 -9.47 22.89 -6.67
CA GLY A 427 -10.53 21.91 -6.47
C GLY A 427 -10.14 20.53 -6.99
N SER A 428 -10.98 19.96 -7.86
CA SER A 428 -10.82 18.61 -8.42
C SER A 428 -9.59 18.47 -9.31
N LEU A 429 -9.18 19.53 -10.02
CA LEU A 429 -7.97 19.49 -10.86
C LEU A 429 -6.70 19.29 -10.02
N LEU A 430 -6.58 19.98 -8.88
CA LEU A 430 -5.45 19.78 -7.96
C LEU A 430 -5.45 18.38 -7.34
N ASP A 431 -6.63 17.84 -7.01
CA ASP A 431 -6.75 16.46 -6.54
C ASP A 431 -6.27 15.47 -7.61
N PHE A 432 -6.63 15.70 -8.87
CA PHE A 432 -6.21 14.89 -10.00
C PHE A 432 -4.69 14.98 -10.26
N LEU A 433 -4.09 16.18 -10.23
CA LEU A 433 -2.64 16.36 -10.34
C LEU A 433 -1.86 15.61 -9.23
N ARG A 434 -2.39 15.65 -8.00
CA ARG A 434 -1.82 14.90 -6.87
C ARG A 434 -1.95 13.40 -7.04
N GLN A 435 -3.07 12.91 -7.59
CA GLN A 435 -3.25 11.50 -7.92
C GLN A 435 -2.22 11.05 -8.97
N VAL A 436 -2.05 11.81 -10.06
CA VAL A 436 -1.05 11.49 -11.10
C VAL A 436 0.37 11.45 -10.52
N SER A 437 0.72 12.42 -9.67
CA SER A 437 2.05 12.48 -9.03
C SER A 437 2.28 11.37 -8.00
N THR A 438 1.21 10.87 -7.35
CA THR A 438 1.28 9.79 -6.35
C THR A 438 1.36 8.42 -7.01
N PHE A 439 0.49 8.19 -8.00
CA PHE A 439 0.21 6.85 -8.54
C PHE A 439 0.89 6.60 -9.89
N GLY A 440 1.32 7.66 -10.60
CA GLY A 440 1.93 7.56 -11.92
C GLY A 440 1.03 6.81 -12.91
N LEU A 441 1.64 6.15 -13.90
CA LEU A 441 0.92 5.35 -14.89
C LEU A 441 0.70 3.89 -14.47
N SER A 442 1.14 3.49 -13.28
CA SER A 442 1.15 2.08 -12.85
C SER A 442 0.45 1.82 -11.50
N LEU A 443 -0.14 2.83 -10.85
CA LEU A 443 -0.67 2.80 -9.47
C LEU A 443 0.38 2.56 -8.39
N VAL A 444 1.14 1.48 -8.54
CA VAL A 444 2.20 1.02 -7.67
C VAL A 444 3.45 0.71 -8.47
N ARG A 445 4.61 0.87 -7.85
CA ARG A 445 5.88 0.34 -8.37
C ARG A 445 6.08 -1.08 -7.87
N LEU A 446 6.43 -2.00 -8.77
CA LEU A 446 6.68 -3.40 -8.43
C LEU A 446 8.13 -3.59 -7.98
N ASP A 447 8.34 -4.08 -6.76
CA ASP A 447 9.66 -4.57 -6.35
C ASP A 447 9.86 -5.99 -6.86
N ILE A 448 11.08 -6.29 -7.30
CA ILE A 448 11.52 -7.64 -7.66
C ILE A 448 12.37 -8.17 -6.52
N ARG A 449 12.05 -9.34 -5.97
CA ARG A 449 12.83 -9.94 -4.88
C ARG A 449 13.27 -11.36 -5.22
N GLN A 450 14.55 -11.65 -5.08
CA GLN A 450 15.14 -12.99 -5.30
C GLN A 450 16.26 -13.24 -4.29
N GLU A 451 16.50 -14.50 -3.93
CA GLU A 451 17.59 -14.87 -3.01
C GLU A 451 18.98 -14.82 -3.67
N SER A 452 20.00 -14.45 -2.89
CA SER A 452 21.40 -14.26 -3.31
C SER A 452 22.03 -15.52 -3.96
N ASP A 453 21.69 -16.70 -3.47
CA ASP A 453 22.23 -17.97 -3.98
C ASP A 453 21.85 -18.24 -5.44
N ARG A 454 20.65 -17.78 -5.85
CA ARG A 454 20.18 -17.92 -7.24
C ARG A 454 20.98 -17.05 -8.20
N HIS A 455 21.47 -15.88 -7.76
CA HIS A 455 22.38 -15.07 -8.56
C HIS A 455 23.77 -15.72 -8.63
N THR A 456 24.23 -16.28 -7.51
CA THR A 456 25.48 -17.04 -7.45
C THR A 456 25.46 -18.23 -8.42
N ASP A 457 24.36 -18.96 -8.55
CA ASP A 457 24.22 -20.07 -9.51
C ASP A 457 24.34 -19.61 -10.98
N VAL A 458 23.75 -18.46 -11.32
CA VAL A 458 23.87 -17.90 -12.67
C VAL A 458 25.33 -17.55 -12.97
N LEU A 459 26.01 -16.85 -12.05
CA LEU A 459 27.40 -16.47 -12.23
C LEU A 459 28.36 -17.68 -12.23
N ASP A 460 28.06 -18.71 -11.45
CA ASP A 460 28.81 -19.96 -11.44
C ASP A 460 28.67 -20.72 -12.76
N ALA A 461 27.47 -20.80 -13.32
CA ALA A 461 27.24 -21.36 -14.64
C ALA A 461 27.99 -20.59 -15.74
N ILE A 462 27.99 -19.26 -15.68
CA ILE A 462 28.73 -18.40 -16.61
C ILE A 462 30.25 -18.65 -16.50
N THR A 463 30.81 -18.60 -15.29
CA THR A 463 32.26 -18.75 -15.08
C THR A 463 32.76 -20.14 -15.46
N ARG A 464 31.96 -21.19 -15.23
CA ARG A 464 32.27 -22.56 -15.68
C ARG A 464 32.20 -22.70 -17.19
N HIS A 465 31.18 -22.13 -17.84
CA HIS A 465 31.04 -22.15 -19.29
C HIS A 465 32.18 -21.44 -20.01
N LEU A 466 32.68 -20.35 -19.41
CA LEU A 466 33.84 -19.60 -19.93
C LEU A 466 35.19 -20.24 -19.55
N GLU A 467 35.20 -21.36 -18.84
CA GLU A 467 36.40 -22.06 -18.36
C GLU A 467 37.34 -21.19 -17.49
N ILE A 468 36.80 -20.19 -16.78
CA ILE A 468 37.57 -19.29 -15.91
C ILE A 468 37.51 -19.67 -14.42
N GLY A 469 36.71 -20.68 -14.07
CA GLY A 469 36.61 -21.25 -12.72
C GLY A 469 35.16 -21.45 -12.28
N SER A 470 34.97 -21.51 -10.95
CA SER A 470 33.70 -21.76 -10.28
C SER A 470 33.47 -20.58 -9.34
N TYR A 471 32.63 -19.60 -9.73
CA TYR A 471 32.33 -18.41 -8.94
C TYR A 471 31.87 -18.78 -7.52
N ARG A 472 31.10 -19.87 -7.37
CA ARG A 472 30.61 -20.36 -6.08
C ARG A 472 31.75 -20.77 -5.13
N GLU A 473 32.86 -21.27 -5.65
CA GLU A 473 34.02 -21.71 -4.86
C GLU A 473 35.00 -20.57 -4.53
N TRP A 474 34.86 -19.40 -5.16
CA TRP A 474 35.76 -18.29 -4.92
C TRP A 474 35.52 -17.63 -3.55
N PRO A 475 36.58 -17.21 -2.85
CA PRO A 475 36.45 -16.37 -1.67
C PRO A 475 35.87 -14.99 -2.05
N GLU A 476 35.29 -14.31 -1.06
CA GLU A 476 34.58 -13.03 -1.25
C GLU A 476 35.45 -11.98 -1.96
N GLU A 477 36.73 -11.88 -1.61
CA GLU A 477 37.65 -10.91 -2.23
C GLU A 477 37.84 -11.19 -3.73
N ARG A 478 37.94 -12.47 -4.11
CA ARG A 478 38.08 -12.88 -5.51
C ARG A 478 36.77 -12.67 -6.29
N ARG A 479 35.62 -12.88 -5.66
CA ARG A 479 34.31 -12.55 -6.25
C ARG A 479 34.22 -11.06 -6.54
N GLN A 480 34.55 -10.20 -5.57
CA GLN A 480 34.58 -8.75 -5.76
C GLN A 480 35.55 -8.34 -6.88
N GLU A 481 36.78 -8.85 -6.86
CA GLU A 481 37.79 -8.54 -7.89
C GLU A 481 37.28 -8.85 -9.30
N TRP A 482 36.72 -10.05 -9.49
CA TRP A 482 36.17 -10.46 -10.78
C TRP A 482 34.95 -9.62 -11.19
N LEU A 483 33.98 -9.41 -10.29
CA LEU A 483 32.80 -8.59 -10.57
C LEU A 483 33.20 -7.17 -10.97
N LEU A 484 34.17 -6.56 -10.27
CA LEU A 484 34.63 -5.21 -10.59
C LEU A 484 35.39 -5.14 -11.92
N SER A 485 36.16 -6.17 -12.25
CA SER A 485 36.79 -6.31 -13.56
C SER A 485 35.74 -6.33 -14.68
N GLU A 486 34.71 -7.16 -14.54
CA GLU A 486 33.63 -7.26 -15.54
C GLU A 486 32.78 -5.99 -15.58
N LEU A 487 32.41 -5.41 -14.43
CA LEU A 487 31.63 -4.17 -14.31
C LEU A 487 32.34 -2.95 -14.91
N SER A 488 33.67 -2.92 -14.85
CA SER A 488 34.49 -1.89 -15.50
C SER A 488 34.76 -2.20 -16.99
N GLY A 489 34.70 -3.48 -17.36
CA GLY A 489 34.80 -3.95 -18.73
C GLY A 489 33.60 -3.53 -19.61
N LYS A 490 33.82 -3.54 -20.92
CA LYS A 490 32.77 -3.27 -21.94
C LYS A 490 32.43 -4.49 -22.79
N ARG A 491 33.10 -5.62 -22.52
CA ARG A 491 32.88 -6.87 -23.26
C ARG A 491 31.60 -7.53 -22.71
N PRO A 492 30.69 -7.99 -23.58
CA PRO A 492 29.57 -8.83 -23.16
C PRO A 492 30.07 -10.13 -22.51
N LEU A 493 29.45 -10.51 -21.39
CA LEU A 493 29.91 -11.59 -20.54
C LEU A 493 29.53 -12.98 -21.07
N PHE A 494 28.29 -13.16 -21.53
CA PHE A 494 27.79 -14.46 -22.03
C PHE A 494 26.96 -14.31 -23.31
N GLY A 495 26.94 -15.38 -24.11
CA GLY A 495 26.15 -15.50 -25.34
C GLY A 495 24.87 -16.31 -25.16
N THR A 496 24.17 -16.56 -26.27
CA THR A 496 22.94 -17.38 -26.29
C THR A 496 23.20 -18.87 -26.00
N ASP A 497 24.46 -19.30 -26.06
CA ASP A 497 24.95 -20.68 -25.89
C ASP A 497 25.16 -21.11 -24.44
N LEU A 498 25.00 -20.21 -23.47
CA LEU A 498 25.10 -20.54 -22.04
C LEU A 498 24.10 -21.66 -21.66
N PRO A 499 24.56 -22.80 -21.12
CA PRO A 499 23.69 -23.85 -20.58
C PRO A 499 22.91 -23.33 -19.37
N LYS A 500 21.58 -23.46 -19.40
CA LYS A 500 20.69 -22.94 -18.35
C LYS A 500 19.86 -24.07 -17.76
N THR A 501 19.86 -24.19 -16.44
CA THR A 501 18.81 -24.93 -15.72
C THR A 501 17.51 -24.12 -15.74
N GLU A 502 16.38 -24.72 -15.34
CA GLU A 502 15.10 -24.00 -15.22
C GLU A 502 15.23 -22.79 -14.28
N GLU A 503 15.96 -22.96 -13.17
CA GLU A 503 16.21 -21.90 -12.19
C GLU A 503 17.10 -20.76 -12.73
N ILE A 504 18.14 -21.08 -13.50
CA ILE A 504 18.99 -20.06 -14.14
C ILE A 504 18.18 -19.32 -15.22
N ALA A 505 17.38 -20.04 -15.99
CA ALA A 505 16.52 -19.45 -17.01
C ALA A 505 15.49 -18.50 -16.39
N ASP A 506 14.88 -18.85 -15.25
CA ASP A 506 13.96 -17.99 -14.51
C ASP A 506 14.62 -16.66 -14.08
N VAL A 507 15.84 -16.69 -13.53
CA VAL A 507 16.57 -15.49 -13.12
C VAL A 507 16.88 -14.58 -14.33
N LEU A 508 17.43 -15.15 -15.41
CA LEU A 508 17.78 -14.37 -16.60
C LEU A 508 16.53 -13.81 -17.30
N ASN A 509 15.48 -14.61 -17.43
CA ASN A 509 14.22 -14.18 -18.04
C ASN A 509 13.52 -13.09 -17.22
N THR A 510 13.71 -13.07 -15.91
CA THR A 510 13.25 -11.97 -15.06
C THR A 510 13.91 -10.66 -15.45
N PHE A 511 15.23 -10.66 -15.64
CA PHE A 511 15.94 -9.45 -16.08
C PHE A 511 15.55 -9.04 -17.50
N TYR A 512 15.26 -9.97 -18.41
CA TYR A 512 14.73 -9.62 -19.73
C TYR A 512 13.36 -8.94 -19.64
N VAL A 513 12.45 -9.42 -18.79
CA VAL A 513 11.16 -8.75 -18.54
C VAL A 513 11.36 -7.35 -17.98
N ILE A 514 12.34 -7.16 -17.08
CA ILE A 514 12.69 -5.84 -16.54
C ILE A 514 13.23 -4.92 -17.65
N ALA A 515 14.06 -5.44 -18.56
CA ALA A 515 14.63 -4.67 -19.66
C ALA A 515 13.60 -4.25 -20.73
N GLU A 516 12.56 -5.06 -20.92
CA GLU A 516 11.51 -4.81 -21.93
C GLU A 516 10.42 -3.85 -21.46
N LEU A 517 10.13 -3.82 -20.16
CA LEU A 517 9.04 -3.01 -19.62
C LEU A 517 9.51 -1.60 -19.23
N PRO A 518 8.62 -0.59 -19.29
CA PRO A 518 8.97 0.76 -18.87
C PRO A 518 9.45 0.82 -17.42
N SER A 519 10.51 1.60 -17.16
CA SER A 519 11.17 1.66 -15.85
C SER A 519 10.29 2.20 -14.73
N ASP A 520 9.23 2.94 -15.05
CA ASP A 520 8.25 3.45 -14.08
C ASP A 520 7.36 2.34 -13.49
N ASN A 521 7.34 1.14 -14.08
CA ASN A 521 6.70 -0.03 -13.50
C ASN A 521 7.41 -0.54 -12.25
N PHE A 522 8.71 -0.30 -12.11
CA PHE A 522 9.53 -0.98 -11.12
C PHE A 522 9.99 -0.07 -9.99
N GLY A 523 10.19 -0.71 -8.83
CA GLY A 523 10.77 -0.15 -7.63
C GLY A 523 12.21 -0.62 -7.45
N ALA A 524 12.43 -1.44 -6.42
CA ALA A 524 13.73 -2.01 -6.05
C ALA A 524 13.93 -3.42 -6.61
N TYR A 525 15.19 -3.81 -6.79
CA TYR A 525 15.60 -5.21 -6.84
C TYR A 525 16.15 -5.61 -5.47
N ILE A 526 15.41 -6.41 -4.72
CA ILE A 526 15.72 -6.83 -3.35
C ILE A 526 16.43 -8.19 -3.39
N ILE A 527 17.52 -8.29 -2.64
CA ILE A 527 18.29 -9.53 -2.52
C ILE A 527 18.01 -10.12 -1.14
N SER A 528 17.17 -11.15 -1.08
CA SER A 528 16.98 -11.95 0.15
C SER A 528 18.28 -12.67 0.51
N MET A 529 18.48 -12.93 1.80
CA MET A 529 19.68 -13.62 2.32
C MET A 529 20.98 -12.95 1.85
N ALA A 530 21.02 -11.62 1.79
CA ALA A 530 22.23 -10.88 1.45
C ALA A 530 23.23 -10.94 2.62
N THR A 531 24.48 -11.26 2.31
CA THR A 531 25.55 -11.45 3.30
C THR A 531 26.77 -10.58 3.03
N ALA A 532 27.07 -10.32 1.75
CA ALA A 532 28.33 -9.72 1.34
C ALA A 532 28.18 -8.69 0.21
N PRO A 533 29.18 -7.81 -0.02
CA PRO A 533 29.19 -6.88 -1.15
C PRO A 533 29.03 -7.57 -2.51
N SER A 534 29.59 -8.78 -2.69
CA SER A 534 29.49 -9.50 -3.96
C SER A 534 28.05 -9.84 -4.34
N ASP A 535 27.14 -10.03 -3.39
CA ASP A 535 25.71 -10.29 -3.65
C ASP A 535 25.07 -9.10 -4.40
N VAL A 536 25.37 -7.88 -3.94
CA VAL A 536 24.87 -6.64 -4.58
C VAL A 536 25.50 -6.42 -5.95
N LEU A 537 26.83 -6.59 -6.05
CA LEU A 537 27.56 -6.40 -7.31
C LEU A 537 27.17 -7.45 -8.36
N ALA A 538 26.82 -8.67 -7.95
CA ALA A 538 26.33 -9.73 -8.82
C ALA A 538 25.04 -9.31 -9.54
N VAL A 539 24.08 -8.75 -8.82
CA VAL A 539 22.83 -8.25 -9.43
C VAL A 539 23.09 -7.05 -10.32
N GLU A 540 23.94 -6.10 -9.94
CA GLU A 540 24.32 -4.98 -10.82
C GLU A 540 24.92 -5.48 -12.15
N LEU A 541 25.78 -6.51 -12.10
CA LEU A 541 26.35 -7.14 -13.29
C LEU A 541 25.26 -7.80 -14.14
N LEU A 542 24.40 -8.62 -13.53
CA LEU A 542 23.33 -9.32 -14.26
C LEU A 542 22.32 -8.36 -14.90
N GLN A 543 21.96 -7.26 -14.23
CA GLN A 543 21.11 -6.23 -14.83
C GLN A 543 21.74 -5.63 -16.09
N ARG A 544 23.05 -5.35 -16.06
CA ARG A 544 23.79 -4.81 -17.20
C ARG A 544 23.87 -5.82 -18.35
N GLU A 545 24.23 -7.07 -18.05
CA GLU A 545 24.39 -8.12 -19.07
C GLU A 545 23.06 -8.54 -19.69
N CYS A 546 21.95 -8.42 -18.96
CA CYS A 546 20.60 -8.61 -19.49
C CYS A 546 20.00 -7.34 -20.13
N HIS A 547 20.83 -6.32 -20.39
CA HIS A 547 20.48 -5.10 -21.13
C HIS A 547 19.39 -4.22 -20.51
N VAL A 548 19.26 -4.24 -19.18
CA VAL A 548 18.36 -3.31 -18.46
C VAL A 548 18.91 -1.89 -18.60
N GLN A 549 18.28 -1.08 -19.46
CA GLN A 549 18.75 0.28 -19.79
C GLN A 549 18.74 1.22 -18.58
N ASN A 550 17.72 1.09 -17.73
CA ASN A 550 17.55 1.83 -16.49
C ASN A 550 17.54 0.82 -15.34
N PRO A 551 18.72 0.41 -14.83
CA PRO A 551 18.77 -0.68 -13.87
C PRO A 551 18.11 -0.24 -12.56
N LEU A 552 17.39 -1.17 -11.95
CA LEU A 552 16.72 -0.98 -10.67
C LEU A 552 17.77 -0.76 -9.59
N ARG A 553 17.38 -0.01 -8.55
CA ARG A 553 18.21 0.12 -7.36
C ARG A 553 18.28 -1.24 -6.66
N VAL A 554 19.50 -1.68 -6.32
CA VAL A 554 19.73 -2.97 -5.66
C VAL A 554 19.72 -2.77 -4.14
N VAL A 555 18.92 -3.58 -3.45
CA VAL A 555 18.62 -3.46 -2.02
C VAL A 555 18.98 -4.77 -1.32
N PRO A 556 20.07 -4.81 -0.53
CA PRO A 556 20.37 -5.98 0.29
C PRO A 556 19.36 -6.08 1.44
N LEU A 557 18.81 -7.29 1.64
CA LEU A 557 18.00 -7.65 2.80
C LEU A 557 18.86 -8.51 3.74
N PHE A 558 19.22 -7.93 4.90
CA PHE A 558 19.99 -8.61 5.94
C PHE A 558 19.02 -9.27 6.94
N GLU A 559 19.07 -10.61 7.04
CA GLU A 559 18.04 -11.40 7.74
C GLU A 559 18.56 -12.12 8.97
N LYS A 560 19.76 -12.70 8.96
CA LYS A 560 20.31 -13.36 10.16
C LYS A 560 21.03 -12.37 11.07
N LEU A 561 21.23 -12.77 12.31
CA LEU A 561 21.93 -11.94 13.29
C LEU A 561 23.36 -11.61 12.84
N ALA A 562 24.09 -12.59 12.32
CA ALA A 562 25.45 -12.40 11.80
C ALA A 562 25.48 -11.45 10.60
N ASP A 563 24.47 -11.52 9.72
CA ASP A 563 24.37 -10.66 8.55
C ASP A 563 24.11 -9.20 8.97
N LEU A 564 23.25 -8.99 9.98
CA LEU A 564 23.01 -7.66 10.57
C LEU A 564 24.25 -7.09 11.28
N GLU A 565 25.09 -7.94 11.89
CA GLU A 565 26.37 -7.53 12.47
C GLU A 565 27.38 -7.12 11.39
N ALA A 566 27.41 -7.83 10.27
CA ALA A 566 28.30 -7.56 9.15
C ALA A 566 27.82 -6.42 8.22
N ALA A 567 26.51 -6.10 8.23
CA ALA A 567 25.89 -5.15 7.32
C ALA A 567 26.62 -3.79 7.20
N PRO A 568 27.04 -3.12 8.30
CA PRO A 568 27.75 -1.85 8.19
C PRO A 568 29.08 -1.98 7.44
N ALA A 569 29.83 -3.06 7.66
CA ALA A 569 31.10 -3.31 6.98
C ALA A 569 30.89 -3.61 5.49
N SER A 570 29.87 -4.41 5.15
CA SER A 570 29.50 -4.70 3.77
C SER A 570 29.09 -3.44 3.00
N VAL A 571 28.26 -2.58 3.61
CA VAL A 571 27.83 -1.31 2.99
C VAL A 571 28.98 -0.31 2.88
N ALA A 572 29.85 -0.20 3.89
CA ALA A 572 31.04 0.64 3.81
C ALA A 572 31.97 0.19 2.68
N ARG A 573 32.15 -1.12 2.52
CA ARG A 573 32.93 -1.68 1.41
C ARG A 573 32.32 -1.31 0.06
N LEU A 574 31.01 -1.45 -0.11
CA LEU A 574 30.31 -1.02 -1.34
C LEU A 574 30.52 0.47 -1.63
N PHE A 575 30.39 1.34 -0.62
CA PHE A 575 30.58 2.79 -0.81
C PHE A 575 32.03 3.19 -1.10
N SER A 576 33.01 2.38 -0.69
CA SER A 576 34.42 2.57 -1.03
C SER A 576 34.77 2.24 -2.49
N ILE A 577 33.87 1.61 -3.23
CA ILE A 577 34.06 1.24 -4.64
C ILE A 577 33.54 2.37 -5.53
N ASP A 578 34.44 3.03 -6.26
CA ASP A 578 34.11 4.17 -7.13
C ASP A 578 33.02 3.84 -8.16
N TRP A 579 33.08 2.66 -8.79
CA TRP A 579 32.07 2.21 -9.75
C TRP A 579 30.68 2.19 -9.12
N TYR A 580 30.55 1.60 -7.93
CA TYR A 580 29.27 1.46 -7.24
C TYR A 580 28.76 2.82 -6.74
N ARG A 581 29.65 3.65 -6.18
CA ARG A 581 29.30 5.00 -5.72
C ARG A 581 28.75 5.87 -6.85
N ASN A 582 29.36 5.80 -8.04
CA ASN A 582 28.87 6.48 -9.23
C ASN A 582 27.52 5.92 -9.68
N ARG A 583 27.35 4.60 -9.63
CA ARG A 583 26.11 3.91 -10.02
C ARG A 583 24.91 4.32 -9.17
N ILE A 584 25.06 4.37 -7.85
CA ILE A 584 23.97 4.67 -6.91
C ILE A 584 23.62 6.16 -6.80
N ASN A 585 24.46 7.04 -7.36
CA ASN A 585 24.25 8.49 -7.40
C ASN A 585 23.83 9.09 -6.04
N GLY A 586 24.56 8.71 -4.98
CA GLY A 586 24.36 9.23 -3.63
C GLY A 586 23.10 8.74 -2.91
N LYS A 587 22.42 7.68 -3.36
CA LYS A 587 21.26 7.09 -2.67
C LYS A 587 21.41 5.58 -2.51
N GLN A 588 21.24 5.07 -1.29
CA GLN A 588 21.22 3.63 -1.01
C GLN A 588 19.96 3.29 -0.23
N GLU A 589 19.34 2.17 -0.57
CA GLU A 589 18.27 1.58 0.25
C GLU A 589 18.77 0.25 0.84
N VAL A 590 18.49 0.00 2.11
CA VAL A 590 18.81 -1.26 2.80
C VAL A 590 17.54 -1.78 3.45
N MET A 591 17.24 -3.06 3.24
CA MET A 591 16.07 -3.70 3.82
C MET A 591 16.45 -4.47 5.09
N ILE A 592 15.58 -4.41 6.10
CA ILE A 592 15.74 -5.12 7.36
C ILE A 592 14.53 -6.03 7.66
N GLY A 593 14.79 -7.30 7.97
CA GLY A 593 13.76 -8.33 8.20
C GLY A 593 13.52 -8.64 9.68
N TYR A 594 12.45 -8.12 10.28
CA TYR A 594 12.17 -8.34 11.71
C TYR A 594 11.76 -9.77 12.05
N SER A 595 10.87 -10.36 11.24
CA SER A 595 10.41 -11.73 11.45
C SER A 595 11.52 -12.75 11.22
N ASP A 596 12.31 -12.56 10.16
CA ASP A 596 13.35 -13.50 9.75
C ASP A 596 14.52 -13.48 10.76
N SER A 597 14.97 -12.30 11.22
CA SER A 597 15.94 -12.22 12.33
C SER A 597 15.39 -12.75 13.65
N GLY A 598 14.09 -12.54 13.90
CA GLY A 598 13.43 -13.06 15.09
C GLY A 598 13.37 -14.60 15.13
N LYS A 599 13.24 -15.24 13.96
CA LYS A 599 13.29 -16.70 13.80
C LYS A 599 14.70 -17.26 14.02
N ASP A 600 15.73 -16.52 13.66
CA ASP A 600 17.14 -16.90 13.81
C ASP A 600 17.62 -16.82 15.27
N ALA A 601 17.44 -15.68 15.94
CA ALA A 601 18.09 -15.39 17.23
C ALA A 601 17.12 -15.02 18.37
N GLY A 602 15.82 -15.16 18.15
CA GLY A 602 14.78 -14.71 19.07
C GLY A 602 14.50 -13.21 18.98
N ARG A 603 13.25 -12.81 19.28
CA ARG A 603 12.74 -11.45 19.00
C ARG A 603 13.52 -10.34 19.70
N LEU A 604 13.95 -10.54 20.95
CA LEU A 604 14.67 -9.51 21.71
C LEU A 604 16.06 -9.22 21.12
N SER A 605 16.83 -10.28 20.86
CA SER A 605 18.18 -10.19 20.27
C SER A 605 18.11 -9.53 18.89
N ALA A 606 17.16 -9.97 18.06
CA ALA A 606 16.92 -9.41 16.74
C ALA A 606 16.59 -7.91 16.80
N ALA A 607 15.64 -7.50 17.66
CA ALA A 607 15.25 -6.10 17.80
C ALA A 607 16.42 -5.20 18.24
N TRP A 608 17.24 -5.67 19.18
CA TRP A 608 18.40 -4.91 19.64
C TRP A 608 19.50 -4.83 18.57
N GLN A 609 19.77 -5.92 17.86
CA GLN A 609 20.77 -5.92 16.79
C GLN A 609 20.32 -5.06 15.60
N LEU A 610 19.03 -5.06 15.26
CA LEU A 610 18.45 -4.17 14.25
C LEU A 610 18.61 -2.69 14.61
N TYR A 611 18.45 -2.33 15.90
CA TYR A 611 18.68 -0.97 16.35
C TYR A 611 20.14 -0.55 16.13
N LYS A 612 21.08 -1.36 16.63
CA LYS A 612 22.53 -1.08 16.47
C LYS A 612 22.96 -1.04 15.00
N ALA A 613 22.50 -1.97 14.18
CA ALA A 613 22.85 -2.03 12.76
C ALA A 613 22.41 -0.76 12.03
N GLN A 614 21.20 -0.26 12.31
CA GLN A 614 20.70 1.00 11.76
C GLN A 614 21.55 2.21 12.18
N GLU A 615 21.95 2.31 13.45
CA GLU A 615 22.82 3.39 13.92
C GLU A 615 24.17 3.39 13.19
N GLU A 616 24.79 2.23 13.02
CA GLU A 616 26.08 2.11 12.32
C GLU A 616 25.95 2.35 10.82
N LEU A 617 24.90 1.86 10.17
CA LEU A 617 24.63 2.13 8.75
C LEU A 617 24.44 3.62 8.47
N VAL A 618 23.75 4.35 9.36
CA VAL A 618 23.60 5.81 9.25
C VAL A 618 24.96 6.52 9.36
N LYS A 619 25.83 6.09 10.27
CA LYS A 619 27.18 6.66 10.40
C LYS A 619 28.00 6.45 9.13
N VAL A 620 27.99 5.23 8.59
CA VAL A 620 28.65 4.89 7.32
C VAL A 620 28.09 5.73 6.17
N ALA A 621 26.77 5.83 6.04
CA ALA A 621 26.14 6.62 4.98
C ALA A 621 26.53 8.10 5.05
N LYS A 622 26.58 8.68 6.26
CA LYS A 622 27.04 10.07 6.48
C LYS A 622 28.51 10.27 6.10
N GLU A 623 29.39 9.33 6.45
CA GLU A 623 30.83 9.38 6.11
C GLU A 623 31.04 9.47 4.59
N TYR A 624 30.27 8.71 3.81
CA TYR A 624 30.38 8.66 2.35
C TYR A 624 29.47 9.67 1.62
N GLY A 625 28.65 10.45 2.34
CA GLY A 625 27.72 11.42 1.77
C GLY A 625 26.57 10.78 0.98
N VAL A 626 26.09 9.61 1.43
CA VAL A 626 25.00 8.85 0.79
C VAL A 626 23.71 9.04 1.59
N LYS A 627 22.60 9.35 0.90
CA LYS A 627 21.25 9.32 1.50
C LYS A 627 20.81 7.87 1.65
N LEU A 628 20.76 7.39 2.89
CA LEU A 628 20.28 6.06 3.23
C LEU A 628 18.76 6.08 3.43
N THR A 629 18.07 5.10 2.85
CA THR A 629 16.66 4.79 3.13
C THR A 629 16.59 3.41 3.76
N MET A 630 16.00 3.31 4.95
CA MET A 630 15.68 2.02 5.56
C MET A 630 14.35 1.50 5.02
N PHE A 631 14.35 0.29 4.48
CA PHE A 631 13.14 -0.43 4.12
C PHE A 631 12.78 -1.44 5.22
N HIS A 632 11.72 -1.14 5.95
CA HIS A 632 11.24 -1.94 7.05
C HIS A 632 10.36 -3.10 6.56
N GLY A 633 10.87 -4.32 6.67
CA GLY A 633 10.14 -5.54 6.33
C GLY A 633 9.03 -5.92 7.31
N ARG A 634 8.37 -7.05 7.02
CA ARG A 634 7.26 -7.60 7.83
C ARG A 634 7.63 -7.88 9.28
N GLY A 635 6.61 -7.86 10.15
CA GLY A 635 6.73 -8.23 11.56
C GLY A 635 7.42 -7.18 12.44
N GLY A 636 7.81 -6.03 11.92
CA GLY A 636 8.27 -4.89 12.70
C GLY A 636 7.15 -4.25 13.51
N THR A 637 7.50 -3.45 14.53
CA THR A 637 6.50 -2.62 15.24
C THR A 637 5.87 -1.57 14.32
N VAL A 638 6.60 -1.13 13.30
CA VAL A 638 6.15 -0.18 12.26
C VAL A 638 5.13 -0.77 11.29
N GLY A 639 5.03 -2.10 11.17
CA GLY A 639 4.08 -2.76 10.26
C GLY A 639 2.75 -3.14 10.90
N ARG A 640 2.48 -2.67 12.13
CA ARG A 640 1.29 -3.07 12.91
C ARG A 640 -0.01 -2.36 12.50
N GLY A 641 0.09 -1.27 11.74
CA GLY A 641 -1.04 -0.41 11.38
C GLY A 641 -1.64 0.33 12.58
N GLY A 642 -2.40 1.38 12.29
CA GLY A 642 -3.12 2.17 13.29
C GLY A 642 -2.21 2.92 14.26
N GLY A 643 -2.74 3.21 15.45
CA GLY A 643 -2.07 4.06 16.46
C GLY A 643 -0.63 3.66 16.83
N PRO A 644 -0.33 2.39 17.14
CA PRO A 644 1.00 1.98 17.59
C PRO A 644 2.13 2.23 16.59
N THR A 645 1.81 2.30 15.29
CA THR A 645 2.78 2.58 14.23
C THR A 645 3.43 3.95 14.42
N HIS A 646 2.67 4.96 14.87
CA HIS A 646 3.21 6.32 15.02
C HIS A 646 4.35 6.36 16.05
N LEU A 647 4.17 5.79 17.25
CA LEU A 647 5.24 5.70 18.23
C LEU A 647 6.40 4.81 17.74
N ALA A 648 6.12 3.74 16.99
CA ALA A 648 7.15 2.86 16.44
C ALA A 648 8.06 3.56 15.42
N ILE A 649 7.52 4.50 14.64
CA ILE A 649 8.29 5.36 13.73
C ILE A 649 9.12 6.36 14.54
N LEU A 650 8.54 6.98 15.58
CA LEU A 650 9.25 7.92 16.46
C LEU A 650 10.37 7.24 17.27
N SER A 651 10.28 5.93 17.53
CA SER A 651 11.28 5.18 18.27
C SER A 651 12.46 4.69 17.44
N GLN A 652 12.48 4.94 16.12
CA GLN A 652 13.63 4.58 15.29
C GLN A 652 14.89 5.32 15.75
N PRO A 653 16.10 4.75 15.53
CA PRO A 653 17.32 5.46 15.86
C PRO A 653 17.39 6.83 15.16
N PRO A 654 18.03 7.84 15.76
CA PRO A 654 18.15 9.17 15.16
C PRO A 654 18.70 9.12 13.72
N ASP A 655 18.22 10.03 12.87
CA ASP A 655 18.65 10.20 11.47
C ASP A 655 18.43 9.01 10.52
N THR A 656 17.79 7.92 10.96
CA THR A 656 17.49 6.76 10.10
C THR A 656 16.39 6.99 9.07
N ILE A 657 15.46 7.91 9.35
CA ILE A 657 14.35 8.22 8.44
C ILE A 657 14.74 9.33 7.46
N HIS A 658 15.31 10.45 7.95
CA HIS A 658 15.82 11.57 7.14
C HIS A 658 14.97 11.92 5.88
N GLY A 659 13.66 12.04 6.07
CA GLY A 659 12.69 12.35 5.02
C GLY A 659 12.35 11.20 4.05
N SER A 660 12.72 9.96 4.33
CA SER A 660 12.40 8.79 3.50
C SER A 660 12.02 7.60 4.39
N LEU A 661 10.73 7.32 4.51
CA LEU A 661 10.21 6.15 5.20
C LEU A 661 9.71 5.14 4.16
N ARG A 662 10.16 3.89 4.24
CA ARG A 662 9.65 2.81 3.39
C ARG A 662 9.26 1.62 4.26
N VAL A 663 8.00 1.20 4.22
CA VAL A 663 7.44 0.21 5.16
C VAL A 663 6.57 -0.80 4.42
N THR A 664 6.72 -2.07 4.77
CA THR A 664 5.84 -3.14 4.32
C THR A 664 4.47 -3.05 5.01
N VAL A 665 3.41 -2.88 4.23
CA VAL A 665 2.03 -3.06 4.68
C VAL A 665 1.68 -4.54 4.51
N GLN A 666 1.58 -5.25 5.63
CA GLN A 666 1.28 -6.68 5.64
C GLN A 666 -0.14 -6.94 5.13
N GLY A 667 -0.32 -8.03 4.37
CA GLY A 667 -1.59 -8.33 3.72
C GLY A 667 -2.73 -8.60 4.71
N GLU A 668 -2.42 -9.06 5.92
CA GLU A 668 -3.38 -9.25 7.01
C GLU A 668 -3.79 -7.94 7.72
N VAL A 669 -3.04 -6.85 7.53
CA VAL A 669 -3.33 -5.52 8.12
C VAL A 669 -3.97 -4.56 7.11
N ILE A 670 -3.93 -4.89 5.82
CA ILE A 670 -4.38 -3.98 4.75
C ILE A 670 -5.85 -3.56 4.86
N GLU A 671 -6.77 -4.45 5.27
CA GLU A 671 -8.18 -4.09 5.52
C GLU A 671 -8.29 -3.13 6.72
N GLN A 672 -7.55 -3.39 7.80
CA GLN A 672 -7.56 -2.52 8.96
C GLN A 672 -6.99 -1.14 8.64
N SER A 673 -5.94 -1.04 7.83
CA SER A 673 -5.32 0.24 7.45
C SER A 673 -6.09 0.98 6.34
N PHE A 674 -6.70 0.27 5.38
CA PHE A 674 -7.23 0.86 4.16
C PHE A 674 -8.66 0.44 3.78
N GLY A 675 -9.35 -0.40 4.55
CA GLY A 675 -10.71 -0.89 4.26
C GLY A 675 -11.79 0.18 4.42
N GLU A 676 -11.62 1.10 5.38
CA GLU A 676 -12.55 2.20 5.64
C GLU A 676 -11.91 3.56 5.32
N ARG A 677 -12.71 4.51 4.79
CA ARG A 677 -12.21 5.79 4.23
C ARG A 677 -11.61 6.71 5.28
N SER A 678 -12.21 6.77 6.47
CA SER A 678 -11.73 7.58 7.59
C SER A 678 -10.48 6.97 8.21
N ILE A 679 -10.43 5.64 8.32
CA ILE A 679 -9.23 4.92 8.79
C ILE A 679 -8.07 5.09 7.81
N CYS A 680 -8.29 4.94 6.51
CA CYS A 680 -7.28 5.21 5.47
C CYS A 680 -6.67 6.62 5.63
N ALA A 681 -7.49 7.64 5.90
CA ALA A 681 -7.00 8.99 6.12
C ALA A 681 -6.20 9.14 7.44
N LEU A 682 -6.55 8.38 8.48
CA LEU A 682 -5.79 8.33 9.73
C LEU A 682 -4.43 7.67 9.53
N GLU A 683 -4.39 6.53 8.83
CA GLU A 683 -3.16 5.80 8.54
C GLU A 683 -2.16 6.67 7.78
N LEU A 684 -2.59 7.26 6.65
CA LEU A 684 -1.77 8.20 5.89
C LEU A 684 -1.30 9.40 6.73
N SER A 685 -2.15 9.84 7.67
CA SER A 685 -1.79 10.91 8.59
C SER A 685 -0.78 10.50 9.65
N SER A 686 -0.73 9.25 10.07
CA SER A 686 0.20 8.78 11.10
C SER A 686 1.59 8.53 10.54
N ASP A 687 1.69 8.06 9.30
CA ASP A 687 2.99 7.81 8.65
C ASP A 687 3.72 9.10 8.21
N LEU A 688 2.99 10.17 7.88
CA LEU A 688 3.59 11.41 7.35
C LEU A 688 4.19 12.35 8.42
N ARG A 689 4.08 12.10 9.73
CA ARG A 689 4.29 13.11 10.82
C ARG A 689 5.73 13.57 11.10
N LEU A 690 6.52 13.88 10.07
CA LEU A 690 7.87 14.47 10.10
C LEU A 690 8.76 13.86 11.21
N PRO A 691 8.86 12.51 11.30
CA PRO A 691 9.53 11.87 12.42
C PRO A 691 11.00 12.31 12.57
N HIS A 692 11.65 12.66 11.46
CA HIS A 692 13.03 13.15 11.43
C HIS A 692 13.24 14.52 12.11
N LEU A 693 12.24 15.42 12.10
CA LEU A 693 12.34 16.70 12.83
C LEU A 693 12.05 16.55 14.33
N SER A 694 11.34 15.50 14.72
CA SER A 694 11.04 15.20 16.13
C SER A 694 12.15 14.44 16.85
N THR A 695 12.93 13.61 16.14
CA THR A 695 14.01 12.80 16.75
C THR A 695 15.30 13.57 17.00
N GLU A 696 15.56 14.69 16.32
CA GLU A 696 16.77 15.53 16.54
C GLU A 696 16.86 16.15 17.95
N CYS A 697 15.74 16.40 18.62
CA CYS A 697 15.72 17.13 19.90
C CYS A 697 15.74 16.24 21.17
N THR A 698 15.62 14.91 21.04
CA THR A 698 15.51 14.00 22.21
C THR A 698 16.78 13.96 23.07
N HIS A 699 17.93 14.41 22.56
CA HIS A 699 19.20 14.41 23.29
C HIS A 699 19.58 15.72 23.99
N GLN A 700 18.84 16.82 23.80
CA GLN A 700 19.08 18.04 24.60
C GLN A 700 18.46 17.95 26.00
N GLY A 701 17.56 17.00 26.26
CA GLY A 701 16.86 16.82 27.54
C GLY A 701 17.52 15.87 28.55
N THR A 702 18.63 15.19 28.21
CA THR A 702 19.32 14.22 29.10
C THR A 702 20.70 14.68 29.58
N LYS A 703 21.04 15.96 29.38
CA LYS A 703 22.19 16.61 30.03
C LYS A 703 21.75 17.61 31.08
N THR A 704 21.23 17.11 32.20
CA THR A 704 21.26 17.79 33.51
C THR A 704 21.40 16.76 34.60
#